data_AF-A0A7S1IWP6-F1
#
_entry.id   AF-A0A7S1IWP6-F1
#
_cell.length_a   1.000
_cell.length_b   1.000
_cell.length_c   1.000
_cell.angle_alpha   90.00
_cell.angle_beta   90.00
_cell.angle_gamma   90.00
#
_symmetry.space_group_name_H-M   'P 1'
#
loop_
_entity.id
_entity.type
_entity.pdbx_description
1 polymer ?
#
loop_
_entity_poly.entity_id
_entity_poly.type
_entity_poly.pdbx_seq_one_letter_code
_entity_poly.pdbx_strand_id
1 'polypeptide(L)'
;MLGRDTCLRPLDCVPPHAMDSSCAATPLWTVPVEGAPSLRHKKCLLAIATLCSLATYFLATQRRLQPASQAYAGFRLGSPTRLPDVSPARLGTGPRLALGHALSSPRVAPEGSRQASRGGAGSSASRPPPLPAQHQASMAPLSTLGLAGLTVAAFAMLCNIYSRCVPCSWRPDQRSTGIQEWSMLGVGGVRGGKPHQFYPAFGTKFVCVIGGVVGSVGKGRVCAGIGAVLKAQGYRITVIKVDPYLNTDAGLMSPYEHGEVFVLDDGAETDLDMGNYERTLDLHLKSENNITAGKIYRSVIDNERQGKYLGQTVQLVPHVTDEIVDQILRVGQTPTDGSGQPPHICLVEVGGTVGDLGTAPFLEAFRTLKLELGPDQFCLVSCCLLPTLSGVQKTKPTQQSTQKLLSVGLIPDMLVCRTEKEIEPETRQKIARMCGVPNQGVISNHDVADLYAIPQMLYKGGVLNVLTSVLRLDFLTKVNFSLTKPHTRFLTLDEWSSIVDKRSRATEDLTIAIVAKYTSRDQTGTGTAYMSTICALEHAANYVGRKLTILWVDSTELEHPPGTMQYEKTISMLECANGIIVPGGFGDRGTQGKIVAASWARKNRTPFLGVCLGMQMAVVAFCQDELGLDGCTSEEFDPAGQATHVLRYMPEMSNNYMGTGLVLGARTIKLKAGSVASRLYGGVTEVVERQRHKYEVNEKYISSMEEAGLRFTGMDQTGQRMEVIELDESLGHPFYLGVQCHPEFKSRPSNPAPPFLGLVLAATGQLEKGLAELEAAGPANHYKPSWFQTF
;
A
#
# COMPACT_ATOMS: atom_id res chain seq x y z
N MET A 1 -5.98 18.07 64.46
CA MET A 1 -7.22 18.88 64.35
C MET A 1 -8.19 18.04 63.53
N LEU A 2 -9.32 17.52 64.05
CA LEU A 2 -10.53 18.20 64.57
C LEU A 2 -11.29 18.93 63.43
N GLY A 3 -12.59 18.74 63.14
CA GLY A 3 -13.65 17.80 63.61
C GLY A 3 -14.44 17.24 62.39
N ARG A 4 -15.49 16.39 62.46
CA ARG A 4 -16.65 16.27 63.37
C ARG A 4 -17.56 17.54 63.36
N ASP A 5 -18.90 17.47 63.26
CA ASP A 5 -19.85 16.39 63.63
C ASP A 5 -21.13 16.24 62.75
N THR A 6 -21.74 15.04 62.85
CA THR A 6 -23.17 14.56 62.81
C THR A 6 -24.31 15.39 62.16
N CYS A 7 -25.42 14.83 61.65
CA CYS A 7 -26.38 13.80 62.18
C CYS A 7 -27.32 13.29 61.02
N LEU A 8 -28.29 12.36 61.08
CA LEU A 8 -28.88 11.41 62.07
C LEU A 8 -29.51 10.18 61.32
N ARG A 9 -30.50 9.47 61.89
CA ARG A 9 -31.31 8.32 61.35
C ARG A 9 -32.63 8.18 62.19
N PRO A 10 -33.39 7.05 62.38
CA PRO A 10 -33.27 5.62 61.99
C PRO A 10 -34.63 4.94 61.52
N LEU A 11 -34.68 3.59 61.54
CA LEU A 11 -35.84 2.64 61.59
C LEU A 11 -36.67 2.33 60.30
N ASP A 12 -37.09 1.09 59.96
CA ASP A 12 -36.83 -0.25 60.59
C ASP A 12 -37.03 -1.52 59.69
N CYS A 13 -36.52 -2.68 60.17
CA CYS A 13 -36.83 -4.14 59.94
C CYS A 13 -37.38 -4.70 58.57
N VAL A 14 -36.82 -5.65 57.77
CA VAL A 14 -35.91 -6.84 57.87
C VAL A 14 -36.47 -8.05 58.69
N PRO A 15 -36.42 -9.38 58.31
CA PRO A 15 -36.23 -10.11 57.01
C PRO A 15 -37.24 -11.31 56.66
N PRO A 16 -36.91 -12.65 56.51
CA PRO A 16 -36.93 -13.43 55.23
C PRO A 16 -37.62 -14.86 55.25
N HIS A 17 -37.23 -15.77 54.31
CA HIS A 17 -37.46 -17.26 54.15
C HIS A 17 -38.28 -17.69 52.90
N ALA A 18 -38.12 -18.87 52.24
CA ALA A 18 -37.12 -19.99 52.28
C ALA A 18 -37.12 -20.82 50.93
N MET A 19 -36.51 -22.02 50.93
CA MET A 19 -36.12 -22.89 49.78
C MET A 19 -37.19 -23.91 49.28
N ASP A 20 -36.75 -24.78 48.35
CA ASP A 20 -37.27 -26.11 47.94
C ASP A 20 -38.34 -26.23 46.84
N SER A 21 -38.42 -27.31 46.04
CA SER A 21 -37.41 -28.32 45.58
C SER A 21 -38.02 -29.24 44.48
N SER A 22 -37.20 -30.08 43.82
CA SER A 22 -37.61 -31.33 43.09
C SER A 22 -38.50 -31.17 41.82
N CYS A 23 -38.83 -32.22 41.04
CA CYS A 23 -37.93 -33.16 40.33
C CYS A 23 -38.64 -33.79 39.08
N ALA A 24 -37.84 -34.38 38.17
CA ALA A 24 -38.12 -35.27 37.04
C ALA A 24 -39.55 -35.74 36.64
N ALA A 25 -39.81 -35.80 35.32
CA ALA A 25 -40.40 -36.98 34.65
C ALA A 25 -40.27 -36.93 33.10
N THR A 26 -39.82 -38.04 32.49
CA THR A 26 -40.21 -38.48 31.12
C THR A 26 -41.05 -39.76 31.26
N PRO A 27 -41.77 -40.23 30.21
CA PRO A 27 -41.25 -41.44 29.54
C PRO A 27 -41.67 -41.71 28.07
N LEU A 28 -40.95 -42.69 27.48
CA LEU A 28 -41.40 -43.73 26.53
C LEU A 28 -41.54 -43.47 25.00
N TRP A 29 -41.35 -44.58 24.28
CA TRP A 29 -41.32 -44.78 22.81
C TRP A 29 -42.48 -45.67 22.35
N THR A 30 -42.88 -45.56 21.08
CA THR A 30 -43.43 -46.69 20.28
C THR A 30 -43.15 -46.55 18.78
N VAL A 31 -42.73 -47.65 18.14
CA VAL A 31 -42.47 -47.91 16.70
C VAL A 31 -42.76 -49.44 16.56
N PRO A 32 -43.32 -50.05 15.47
CA PRO A 32 -43.03 -49.81 14.04
C PRO A 32 -44.20 -50.06 13.03
N VAL A 33 -43.83 -50.33 11.76
CA VAL A 33 -44.50 -51.08 10.66
C VAL A 33 -44.86 -50.25 9.39
N GLU A 34 -44.72 -50.90 8.23
CA GLU A 34 -44.55 -50.32 6.88
C GLU A 34 -45.76 -50.51 5.95
N GLY A 35 -45.72 -49.85 4.76
CA GLY A 35 -46.13 -50.51 3.51
C GLY A 35 -47.34 -49.98 2.72
N ALA A 36 -47.17 -48.89 1.94
CA ALA A 36 -47.84 -48.68 0.63
C ALA A 36 -47.36 -47.40 -0.11
N PRO A 37 -47.04 -47.44 -1.42
CA PRO A 37 -46.74 -46.23 -2.20
C PRO A 37 -48.02 -45.47 -2.61
N SER A 38 -48.24 -44.29 -2.02
CA SER A 38 -49.47 -43.50 -2.24
C SER A 38 -49.59 -42.87 -3.64
N LEU A 39 -50.81 -42.47 -4.00
CA LEU A 39 -51.22 -41.90 -5.30
C LEU A 39 -50.42 -40.69 -5.80
N ARG A 40 -49.58 -40.07 -4.95
CA ARG A 40 -48.76 -38.90 -5.30
C ARG A 40 -47.68 -39.21 -6.35
N HIS A 41 -47.02 -40.37 -6.26
CA HIS A 41 -45.92 -40.73 -7.17
C HIS A 41 -46.33 -40.75 -8.65
N LYS A 42 -47.52 -41.28 -8.96
CA LYS A 42 -48.04 -41.32 -10.34
C LYS A 42 -48.33 -39.92 -10.91
N LYS A 43 -48.63 -38.92 -10.08
CA LYS A 43 -48.86 -37.54 -10.53
C LYS A 43 -47.55 -36.79 -10.82
N CYS A 44 -46.49 -37.02 -10.04
CA CYS A 44 -45.17 -36.43 -10.28
C CYS A 44 -44.56 -36.92 -11.62
N LEU A 45 -44.63 -38.23 -11.89
CA LEU A 45 -44.14 -38.79 -13.16
C LEU A 45 -44.86 -38.21 -14.39
N LEU A 46 -46.19 -38.01 -14.31
CA LEU A 46 -46.96 -37.42 -15.40
C LEU A 46 -46.57 -35.95 -15.66
N ALA A 47 -46.35 -35.16 -14.61
CA ALA A 47 -45.91 -33.77 -14.73
C ALA A 47 -44.50 -33.65 -15.36
N ILE A 48 -43.57 -34.52 -14.98
CA ILE A 48 -42.22 -34.57 -15.57
C ILE A 48 -42.30 -34.89 -17.07
N ALA A 49 -43.09 -35.90 -17.44
CA ALA A 49 -43.27 -36.27 -18.86
C ALA A 49 -43.83 -35.09 -19.69
N THR A 50 -44.83 -34.36 -19.17
CA THR A 50 -45.41 -33.20 -19.86
C THR A 50 -44.39 -32.06 -20.03
N LEU A 51 -43.55 -31.79 -19.03
CA LEU A 51 -42.48 -30.78 -19.11
C LEU A 51 -41.41 -31.15 -20.15
N CYS A 52 -41.03 -32.44 -20.23
CA CYS A 52 -40.11 -32.92 -21.27
C CYS A 52 -40.69 -32.71 -22.67
N SER A 53 -41.96 -33.05 -22.91
CA SER A 53 -42.63 -32.82 -24.20
C SER A 53 -42.68 -31.34 -24.60
N LEU A 54 -42.96 -30.44 -23.64
CA LEU A 54 -42.95 -29.00 -23.87
C LEU A 54 -41.56 -28.47 -24.24
N ALA A 55 -40.51 -28.90 -23.54
CA ALA A 55 -39.14 -28.53 -23.87
C ALA A 55 -38.71 -29.02 -25.27
N THR A 56 -39.08 -30.25 -25.64
CA THR A 56 -38.82 -30.79 -26.98
C THR A 56 -39.55 -29.99 -28.08
N TYR A 57 -40.81 -29.60 -27.84
CA TYR A 57 -41.58 -28.76 -28.76
C TYR A 57 -40.93 -27.37 -28.95
N PHE A 58 -40.48 -26.74 -27.86
CA PHE A 58 -39.84 -25.41 -27.91
C PHE A 58 -38.50 -25.41 -28.67
N LEU A 59 -37.71 -26.48 -28.52
CA LEU A 59 -36.49 -26.69 -29.31
C LEU A 59 -36.78 -26.97 -30.79
N ALA A 60 -37.90 -27.63 -31.11
CA ALA A 60 -38.33 -27.86 -32.48
C ALA A 60 -38.82 -26.58 -33.18
N THR A 61 -39.47 -25.65 -32.48
CA THR A 61 -39.88 -24.35 -33.04
C THR A 61 -38.70 -23.39 -33.22
N GLN A 62 -37.73 -23.35 -32.29
CA GLN A 62 -36.49 -22.59 -32.44
C GLN A 62 -35.75 -22.93 -33.74
N ARG A 63 -35.71 -24.21 -34.13
CA ARG A 63 -35.08 -24.67 -35.39
C ARG A 63 -35.84 -24.31 -36.69
N ARG A 64 -36.98 -23.63 -36.62
CA ARG A 64 -37.77 -23.22 -37.80
C ARG A 64 -37.75 -21.71 -38.07
N LEU A 65 -36.96 -20.93 -37.33
CA LEU A 65 -36.89 -19.47 -37.46
C LEU A 65 -35.46 -18.96 -37.65
N GLN A 66 -34.87 -19.28 -38.81
CA GLN A 66 -33.69 -18.58 -39.36
C GLN A 66 -33.94 -18.22 -40.84
N PRO A 67 -33.90 -16.94 -41.23
CA PRO A 67 -33.84 -16.54 -42.64
C PRO A 67 -32.47 -16.87 -43.25
N ALA A 68 -32.43 -17.15 -44.55
CA ALA A 68 -31.19 -17.49 -45.26
C ALA A 68 -30.43 -16.26 -45.74
N SER A 69 -29.10 -16.31 -45.68
CA SER A 69 -28.19 -15.32 -46.30
C SER A 69 -26.92 -15.97 -46.90
N GLN A 70 -27.12 -16.98 -47.76
CA GLN A 70 -26.06 -17.44 -48.68
C GLN A 70 -26.34 -16.94 -50.10
N ALA A 71 -25.64 -15.87 -50.48
CA ALA A 71 -25.48 -15.42 -51.87
C ALA A 71 -24.10 -14.74 -52.00
N TYR A 72 -23.53 -14.74 -53.21
CA TYR A 72 -22.18 -14.23 -53.54
C TYR A 72 -20.99 -15.02 -52.94
N ALA A 73 -20.86 -16.28 -53.38
CA ALA A 73 -19.54 -16.85 -53.67
C ALA A 73 -19.25 -16.65 -55.16
N GLY A 74 -18.17 -15.96 -55.54
CA GLY A 74 -17.86 -15.78 -56.96
C GLY A 74 -16.85 -14.69 -57.35
N PHE A 75 -15.57 -14.86 -57.00
CA PHE A 75 -14.47 -14.55 -57.92
C PHE A 75 -13.26 -15.47 -57.62
N ARG A 76 -12.35 -15.62 -58.60
CA ARG A 76 -11.34 -16.71 -58.63
C ARG A 76 -10.02 -16.36 -57.92
N LEU A 77 -9.32 -17.41 -57.51
CA LEU A 77 -7.94 -17.39 -56.99
C LEU A 77 -6.96 -16.74 -57.97
N GLY A 78 -6.04 -15.95 -57.41
CA GLY A 78 -4.77 -15.54 -58.03
C GLY A 78 -3.60 -15.98 -57.16
N SER A 79 -2.46 -16.32 -57.77
CA SER A 79 -1.28 -16.85 -57.09
C SER A 79 -0.45 -15.78 -56.35
N PRO A 80 0.28 -16.13 -55.29
CA PRO A 80 1.09 -15.17 -54.53
C PRO A 80 2.36 -14.76 -55.30
N THR A 81 2.54 -13.45 -55.50
CA THR A 81 3.81 -12.85 -55.92
C THR A 81 4.68 -12.50 -54.71
N ARG A 82 6.00 -12.53 -54.89
CA ARG A 82 6.99 -12.38 -53.82
C ARG A 82 7.17 -10.92 -53.40
N LEU A 83 7.31 -10.68 -52.10
CA LEU A 83 7.99 -9.49 -51.58
C LEU A 83 9.50 -9.64 -51.79
N PRO A 84 10.23 -8.58 -52.22
CA PRO A 84 11.69 -8.56 -52.19
C PRO A 84 12.22 -8.04 -50.84
N ASP A 85 13.40 -8.53 -50.44
CA ASP A 85 14.11 -8.10 -49.25
C ASP A 85 14.59 -6.63 -49.32
N VAL A 86 14.75 -6.00 -48.15
CA VAL A 86 15.46 -4.72 -48.00
C VAL A 86 16.58 -4.90 -46.97
N SER A 87 17.79 -5.16 -47.45
CA SER A 87 19.01 -5.19 -46.64
C SER A 87 19.75 -3.83 -46.70
N PRO A 88 20.42 -3.40 -45.62
CA PRO A 88 20.99 -2.05 -45.54
C PRO A 88 22.34 -1.92 -46.25
N ALA A 89 22.50 -0.87 -47.07
CA ALA A 89 23.76 -0.53 -47.73
C ALA A 89 24.57 0.52 -46.93
N ARG A 90 25.89 0.31 -46.82
CA ARG A 90 26.88 1.32 -46.39
C ARG A 90 27.55 1.96 -47.61
N LEU A 91 28.01 3.21 -47.47
CA LEU A 91 29.04 3.98 -48.22
C LEU A 91 28.65 5.49 -48.19
N GLY A 92 29.54 6.49 -48.19
CA GLY A 92 31.01 6.50 -48.08
C GLY A 92 31.63 7.89 -48.31
N THR A 93 32.33 8.44 -47.30
CA THR A 93 33.49 9.38 -47.37
C THR A 93 33.50 10.63 -48.31
N GLY A 94 33.14 11.81 -47.77
CA GLY A 94 33.82 13.13 -47.97
C GLY A 94 33.76 13.85 -49.33
N PRO A 95 34.46 15.01 -49.52
CA PRO A 95 35.25 15.79 -48.55
C PRO A 95 35.04 17.34 -48.51
N ARG A 96 35.53 17.96 -47.42
CA ARG A 96 36.03 19.36 -47.19
C ARG A 96 35.71 20.52 -48.15
N LEU A 97 35.30 21.67 -47.57
CA LEU A 97 35.92 23.03 -47.61
C LEU A 97 34.99 24.05 -46.88
N ALA A 98 35.38 25.30 -46.59
CA ALA A 98 36.27 25.80 -45.52
C ALA A 98 36.06 27.34 -45.37
N LEU A 99 36.55 27.97 -44.27
CA LEU A 99 36.47 29.42 -43.95
C LEU A 99 35.07 29.96 -43.57
N GLY A 100 34.90 30.90 -42.64
CA GLY A 100 35.84 31.43 -41.63
C GLY A 100 35.42 32.79 -41.02
N HIS A 101 35.61 32.97 -39.69
CA HIS A 101 35.48 34.23 -38.91
C HIS A 101 34.07 34.89 -38.83
N ALA A 102 33.70 35.68 -37.79
CA ALA A 102 34.22 35.84 -36.42
C ALA A 102 33.14 36.50 -35.50
N LEU A 103 33.43 36.53 -34.18
CA LEU A 103 32.99 37.48 -33.13
C LEU A 103 31.97 38.59 -33.54
N SER A 104 30.89 38.86 -32.81
CA SER A 104 30.91 39.24 -31.38
C SER A 104 29.50 39.33 -30.75
N SER A 105 29.44 39.46 -29.43
CA SER A 105 28.24 39.86 -28.65
C SER A 105 28.32 41.37 -28.30
N PRO A 106 27.22 42.05 -27.87
CA PRO A 106 26.69 41.86 -26.51
C PRO A 106 25.16 42.03 -26.33
N ARG A 107 24.74 41.86 -25.07
CA ARG A 107 23.41 42.16 -24.49
C ARG A 107 23.11 43.67 -24.49
N VAL A 108 21.84 44.05 -24.27
CA VAL A 108 21.39 44.93 -23.16
C VAL A 108 19.86 45.04 -23.11
N ALA A 109 19.29 45.25 -21.92
CA ALA A 109 17.87 45.50 -21.59
C ALA A 109 17.83 46.79 -20.72
N PRO A 110 16.80 47.18 -19.92
CA PRO A 110 15.45 46.63 -19.68
C PRO A 110 14.36 47.74 -19.67
N GLU A 111 13.26 47.53 -18.93
CA GLU A 111 12.29 48.53 -18.43
C GLU A 111 11.35 49.26 -19.43
N GLY A 112 10.13 49.69 -19.06
CA GLY A 112 9.39 49.35 -17.82
C GLY A 112 8.14 50.21 -17.50
N SER A 113 7.22 49.60 -16.73
CA SER A 113 6.21 50.23 -15.85
C SER A 113 4.85 50.75 -16.40
N ARG A 114 3.87 50.74 -15.46
CA ARG A 114 2.54 51.42 -15.40
C ARG A 114 1.47 50.96 -16.42
N GLN A 115 0.35 50.35 -16.02
CA GLN A 115 -0.75 50.66 -15.06
C GLN A 115 -1.81 51.66 -15.53
N ALA A 116 -3.08 51.25 -15.37
CA ALA A 116 -4.34 52.01 -15.53
C ALA A 116 -4.66 52.49 -16.97
N SER A 117 -5.92 52.58 -17.40
CA SER A 117 -7.14 52.85 -16.62
C SER A 117 -8.40 52.13 -17.17
N ARG A 118 -9.60 52.60 -16.79
CA ARG A 118 -10.91 51.93 -16.99
C ARG A 118 -11.63 52.40 -18.26
N GLY A 119 -12.43 51.49 -18.82
CA GLY A 119 -13.78 51.81 -19.30
C GLY A 119 -13.97 52.02 -20.81
N GLY A 120 -15.19 51.72 -21.28
CA GLY A 120 -15.62 51.86 -22.68
C GLY A 120 -16.41 50.64 -23.13
N ALA A 121 -17.70 50.82 -23.44
CA ALA A 121 -18.54 49.76 -24.01
C ALA A 121 -18.47 49.79 -25.55
N GLY A 122 -18.51 48.62 -26.19
CA GLY A 122 -18.53 48.47 -27.65
C GLY A 122 -19.29 47.23 -28.06
N SER A 123 -20.35 47.40 -28.84
CA SER A 123 -21.23 46.32 -29.31
C SER A 123 -20.78 45.75 -30.65
N SER A 124 -21.06 44.47 -30.91
CA SER A 124 -21.71 44.01 -32.16
C SER A 124 -21.94 42.48 -32.18
N ALA A 125 -22.66 42.05 -33.21
CA ALA A 125 -23.16 40.69 -33.47
C ALA A 125 -22.00 39.68 -33.77
N SER A 126 -22.21 38.36 -33.89
CA SER A 126 -23.40 37.67 -34.43
C SER A 126 -23.49 36.18 -34.07
N ARG A 127 -24.69 35.58 -34.28
CA ARG A 127 -24.92 34.13 -34.35
C ARG A 127 -25.30 33.75 -35.79
N PRO A 128 -24.83 32.61 -36.34
CA PRO A 128 -25.42 32.00 -37.53
C PRO A 128 -26.74 31.25 -37.22
N PRO A 129 -27.62 31.01 -38.22
CA PRO A 129 -29.00 30.54 -38.01
C PRO A 129 -29.22 29.02 -38.24
N PRO A 130 -30.37 28.46 -37.80
CA PRO A 130 -30.81 27.10 -38.09
C PRO A 130 -31.87 27.00 -39.22
N LEU A 131 -31.78 25.99 -40.08
CA LEU A 131 -32.79 25.59 -41.09
C LEU A 131 -32.61 24.09 -41.43
N PRO A 132 -33.61 23.40 -42.02
CA PRO A 132 -35.03 23.39 -41.66
C PRO A 132 -35.54 21.93 -41.51
N ALA A 133 -36.85 21.75 -41.22
CA ALA A 133 -37.48 20.43 -41.17
C ALA A 133 -38.56 20.29 -42.26
N GLN A 134 -38.69 19.09 -42.87
CA GLN A 134 -39.94 18.58 -43.45
C GLN A 134 -39.82 17.11 -43.89
N HIS A 135 -40.57 16.21 -43.26
CA HIS A 135 -41.74 15.60 -43.89
C HIS A 135 -42.51 14.71 -42.90
N GLN A 136 -43.85 14.86 -42.88
CA GLN A 136 -44.74 13.88 -42.28
C GLN A 136 -45.23 12.90 -43.36
N ALA A 137 -45.43 11.64 -42.98
CA ALA A 137 -46.29 10.69 -43.67
C ALA A 137 -47.05 9.88 -42.61
N SER A 138 -48.38 9.89 -42.67
CA SER A 138 -49.25 9.22 -41.69
C SER A 138 -49.95 8.02 -42.31
N MET A 139 -49.93 6.89 -41.59
CA MET A 139 -50.94 5.84 -41.75
C MET A 139 -51.35 5.31 -40.37
N ALA A 140 -52.63 4.94 -40.28
CA ALA A 140 -53.32 4.55 -39.05
C ALA A 140 -53.36 3.00 -38.89
N PRO A 141 -53.87 2.45 -37.77
CA PRO A 141 -53.37 1.17 -37.25
C PRO A 141 -54.06 -0.09 -37.81
N LEU A 142 -53.34 -1.21 -37.71
CA LEU A 142 -53.89 -2.57 -37.80
C LEU A 142 -53.99 -3.21 -36.40
N SER A 143 -55.05 -3.98 -36.19
CA SER A 143 -55.44 -4.55 -34.90
C SER A 143 -54.87 -5.95 -34.67
N THR A 144 -54.36 -6.21 -33.46
CA THR A 144 -53.96 -7.55 -32.98
C THR A 144 -54.48 -7.81 -31.56
N LEU A 145 -55.80 -7.85 -31.43
CA LEU A 145 -56.49 -8.20 -30.19
C LEU A 145 -56.65 -9.73 -30.13
N GLY A 146 -55.78 -10.43 -29.38
CA GLY A 146 -55.95 -11.87 -29.12
C GLY A 146 -54.66 -12.67 -28.90
N LEU A 147 -54.04 -12.55 -27.72
CA LEU A 147 -53.10 -13.56 -27.18
C LEU A 147 -52.75 -13.38 -25.68
N ALA A 148 -52.95 -12.19 -25.12
CA ALA A 148 -52.58 -11.87 -23.73
C ALA A 148 -53.44 -12.54 -22.63
N GLY A 149 -54.56 -13.18 -22.96
CA GLY A 149 -55.54 -13.69 -21.98
C GLY A 149 -55.18 -15.02 -21.31
N LEU A 150 -54.29 -15.83 -21.90
CA LEU A 150 -54.06 -17.22 -21.48
C LEU A 150 -52.88 -17.43 -20.52
N THR A 151 -51.94 -16.50 -20.46
CA THR A 151 -50.74 -16.61 -19.60
C THR A 151 -51.01 -16.27 -18.13
N VAL A 152 -51.90 -15.32 -17.87
CA VAL A 152 -52.21 -14.83 -16.50
C VAL A 152 -52.89 -15.91 -15.64
N ALA A 153 -53.84 -16.67 -16.23
CA ALA A 153 -54.58 -17.71 -15.53
C ALA A 153 -53.68 -18.88 -15.06
N ALA A 154 -52.72 -19.30 -15.90
CA ALA A 154 -51.79 -20.38 -15.56
C ALA A 154 -50.86 -20.00 -14.40
N PHE A 155 -50.39 -18.75 -14.35
CA PHE A 155 -49.47 -18.26 -13.31
C PHE A 155 -50.16 -18.19 -11.93
N ALA A 156 -51.40 -17.70 -11.89
CA ALA A 156 -52.19 -17.62 -10.65
C ALA A 156 -52.46 -19.02 -10.05
N MET A 157 -52.66 -20.04 -10.89
CA MET A 157 -52.94 -21.41 -10.44
C MET A 157 -51.71 -22.10 -9.83
N LEU A 158 -50.50 -21.80 -10.35
CA LEU A 158 -49.24 -22.34 -9.82
C LEU A 158 -48.88 -21.74 -8.44
N CYS A 159 -49.01 -20.43 -8.27
CA CYS A 159 -48.72 -19.76 -7.00
C CYS A 159 -49.58 -20.27 -5.82
N ASN A 160 -50.83 -20.64 -6.09
CA ASN A 160 -51.78 -21.14 -5.08
C ASN A 160 -51.51 -22.62 -4.67
N ILE A 161 -50.70 -23.36 -5.43
CA ILE A 161 -50.26 -24.72 -5.10
C ILE A 161 -48.98 -24.68 -4.25
N TYR A 162 -48.04 -23.79 -4.57
CA TYR A 162 -46.76 -23.68 -3.85
C TYR A 162 -46.93 -23.18 -2.40
N SER A 163 -47.90 -22.30 -2.17
CA SER A 163 -48.13 -21.60 -0.89
C SER A 163 -48.82 -22.45 0.21
N ARG A 164 -49.03 -23.76 0.00
CA ARG A 164 -49.71 -24.65 0.97
C ARG A 164 -48.89 -25.87 1.42
N CYS A 165 -47.60 -25.96 1.08
CA CYS A 165 -46.83 -27.22 1.18
C CYS A 165 -45.47 -27.15 1.91
N VAL A 166 -45.24 -26.21 2.84
CA VAL A 166 -44.06 -26.23 3.73
C VAL A 166 -44.40 -25.80 5.17
N PRO A 167 -44.34 -26.70 6.17
CA PRO A 167 -44.21 -26.36 7.59
C PRO A 167 -42.75 -26.05 7.97
N CYS A 168 -42.54 -25.21 8.98
CA CYS A 168 -41.20 -24.75 9.38
C CYS A 168 -40.72 -25.40 10.69
N SER A 169 -39.60 -26.15 10.63
CA SER A 169 -38.76 -26.45 11.81
C SER A 169 -37.47 -27.21 11.42
N TRP A 170 -36.29 -26.69 11.79
CA TRP A 170 -35.16 -27.52 12.22
C TRP A 170 -34.17 -26.68 13.06
N ARG A 171 -33.45 -27.31 13.99
CA ARG A 171 -32.37 -26.71 14.80
C ARG A 171 -31.04 -27.33 14.39
N PRO A 172 -29.90 -26.62 14.52
CA PRO A 172 -28.60 -27.27 14.42
C PRO A 172 -28.35 -28.15 15.66
N ASP A 173 -27.67 -29.28 15.48
CA ASP A 173 -27.00 -30.03 16.53
C ASP A 173 -25.60 -30.47 16.03
N GLN A 174 -24.70 -30.81 16.95
CA GLN A 174 -23.27 -30.98 16.68
C GLN A 174 -22.81 -32.45 16.56
N ARG A 175 -21.56 -32.60 16.10
CA ARG A 175 -20.76 -33.84 15.98
C ARG A 175 -21.12 -34.64 14.71
N SER A 176 -20.17 -35.33 14.06
CA SER A 176 -18.85 -35.79 14.54
C SER A 176 -17.80 -35.84 13.41
N THR A 177 -16.52 -35.91 13.81
CA THR A 177 -15.37 -36.57 13.15
C THR A 177 -15.29 -36.58 11.61
N GLY A 178 -14.26 -35.92 11.05
CA GLY A 178 -13.87 -36.08 9.65
C GLY A 178 -12.88 -37.23 9.42
N ILE A 179 -12.68 -37.57 8.14
CA ILE A 179 -11.58 -38.37 7.57
C ILE A 179 -11.19 -37.69 6.25
N GLN A 180 -9.89 -37.67 5.92
CA GLN A 180 -9.42 -37.32 4.57
C GLN A 180 -9.43 -38.58 3.71
N GLU A 181 -9.97 -38.52 2.50
CA GLU A 181 -9.63 -39.52 1.47
C GLU A 181 -9.64 -38.89 0.08
N TRP A 182 -8.55 -39.09 -0.67
CA TRP A 182 -8.41 -38.67 -2.07
C TRP A 182 -8.74 -39.85 -2.98
N SER A 183 -9.76 -39.73 -3.83
CA SER A 183 -10.03 -40.70 -4.90
C SER A 183 -10.00 -40.02 -6.27
N MET A 184 -8.88 -40.18 -6.98
CA MET A 184 -8.89 -39.99 -8.43
C MET A 184 -9.66 -41.16 -9.07
N LEU A 185 -10.62 -40.88 -9.95
CA LEU A 185 -10.84 -41.68 -11.17
C LEU A 185 -11.92 -41.09 -12.10
N GLY A 186 -11.49 -40.66 -13.29
CA GLY A 186 -12.09 -41.10 -14.55
C GLY A 186 -13.43 -40.50 -15.04
N VAL A 187 -13.33 -39.69 -16.10
CA VAL A 187 -14.28 -39.60 -17.24
C VAL A 187 -15.66 -38.97 -16.97
N GLY A 188 -15.86 -37.73 -17.47
CA GLY A 188 -17.14 -37.01 -17.29
C GLY A 188 -17.41 -35.80 -18.19
N GLY A 189 -16.92 -35.77 -19.45
CA GLY A 189 -17.37 -34.83 -20.50
C GLY A 189 -17.23 -33.33 -20.22
N VAL A 190 -16.11 -32.72 -20.63
CA VAL A 190 -15.88 -31.26 -20.51
C VAL A 190 -16.91 -30.47 -21.32
N ARG A 191 -17.83 -29.80 -20.63
CA ARG A 191 -18.55 -28.64 -21.17
C ARG A 191 -17.75 -27.38 -20.83
N GLY A 192 -17.48 -26.56 -21.84
CA GLY A 192 -16.72 -25.31 -21.67
C GLY A 192 -17.44 -24.32 -20.75
N GLY A 193 -16.71 -23.80 -19.77
CA GLY A 193 -17.21 -22.95 -18.70
C GLY A 193 -16.82 -23.54 -17.34
N LYS A 194 -15.96 -22.84 -16.59
CA LYS A 194 -15.78 -23.14 -15.16
C LYS A 194 -17.18 -23.14 -14.52
N PRO A 195 -17.60 -24.16 -13.76
CA PRO A 195 -18.71 -23.94 -12.83
C PRO A 195 -18.28 -22.79 -11.90
N HIS A 196 -19.20 -21.88 -11.54
CA HIS A 196 -18.91 -20.86 -10.53
C HIS A 196 -18.62 -21.59 -9.22
N GLN A 197 -17.32 -21.79 -8.97
CA GLN A 197 -16.82 -22.52 -7.83
C GLN A 197 -16.87 -21.57 -6.65
N PHE A 198 -18.06 -21.49 -6.03
CA PHE A 198 -18.26 -20.78 -4.77
C PHE A 198 -17.09 -21.13 -3.84
N TYR A 199 -16.23 -20.14 -3.62
CA TYR A 199 -15.02 -20.35 -2.86
C TYR A 199 -15.41 -20.84 -1.46
N PRO A 200 -14.73 -21.87 -0.92
CA PRO A 200 -15.04 -22.39 0.41
C PRO A 200 -14.92 -21.26 1.42
N ALA A 201 -15.88 -21.17 2.36
CA ALA A 201 -16.05 -20.01 3.25
C ALA A 201 -14.71 -19.55 3.87
N PHE A 202 -14.15 -18.46 3.33
CA PHE A 202 -12.82 -18.01 3.70
C PHE A 202 -12.78 -17.58 5.16
N GLY A 203 -11.78 -18.07 5.91
CA GLY A 203 -11.50 -17.61 7.27
C GLY A 203 -11.07 -16.13 7.35
N THR A 204 -10.79 -15.52 6.20
CA THR A 204 -10.41 -14.11 6.05
C THR A 204 -11.60 -13.26 5.57
N LYS A 205 -11.90 -12.20 6.31
CA LYS A 205 -12.82 -11.12 5.92
C LYS A 205 -12.08 -10.07 5.07
N PHE A 206 -12.78 -9.32 4.21
CA PHE A 206 -12.17 -8.30 3.36
C PHE A 206 -12.71 -6.90 3.67
N VAL A 207 -11.81 -5.93 3.85
CA VAL A 207 -12.14 -4.49 3.99
C VAL A 207 -11.50 -3.75 2.81
N CYS A 208 -12.34 -3.36 1.85
CA CYS A 208 -11.94 -2.72 0.61
C CYS A 208 -12.00 -1.19 0.75
N VAL A 209 -10.88 -0.49 0.54
CA VAL A 209 -10.74 0.96 0.70
C VAL A 209 -10.51 1.61 -0.66
N ILE A 210 -11.31 2.62 -1.03
CA ILE A 210 -11.27 3.27 -2.36
C ILE A 210 -11.29 4.80 -2.29
N GLY A 211 -10.69 5.46 -3.29
CA GLY A 211 -10.63 6.92 -3.40
C GLY A 211 -11.90 7.55 -3.98
N GLY A 212 -12.57 8.41 -3.21
CA GLY A 212 -13.84 8.99 -3.63
C GLY A 212 -13.74 10.18 -4.58
N VAL A 213 -13.06 11.26 -4.16
CA VAL A 213 -13.12 12.59 -4.83
C VAL A 213 -11.78 13.02 -5.42
N VAL A 214 -10.68 12.81 -4.68
CA VAL A 214 -9.30 13.17 -5.07
C VAL A 214 -8.37 12.01 -4.71
N GLY A 215 -7.29 11.82 -5.47
CA GLY A 215 -6.37 10.69 -5.26
C GLY A 215 -5.70 10.72 -3.88
N SER A 216 -5.16 11.89 -3.51
CA SER A 216 -4.35 12.14 -2.30
C SER A 216 -5.19 12.45 -1.06
N VAL A 217 -6.38 11.85 -0.91
CA VAL A 217 -7.30 12.06 0.25
C VAL A 217 -6.81 11.40 1.56
N GLY A 218 -5.62 10.78 1.54
CA GLY A 218 -5.05 10.06 2.68
C GLY A 218 -5.50 8.59 2.80
N LYS A 219 -5.81 7.93 1.67
CA LYS A 219 -6.31 6.54 1.62
C LYS A 219 -5.46 5.56 2.43
N GLY A 220 -4.15 5.46 2.14
CA GLY A 220 -3.23 4.58 2.85
C GLY A 220 -3.18 4.83 4.36
N ARG A 221 -3.25 6.09 4.80
CA ARG A 221 -3.31 6.45 6.23
C ARG A 221 -4.64 6.06 6.89
N VAL A 222 -5.77 6.15 6.17
CA VAL A 222 -7.08 5.65 6.67
C VAL A 222 -7.08 4.13 6.75
N CYS A 223 -6.59 3.45 5.72
CA CYS A 223 -6.51 1.99 5.67
C CYS A 223 -5.59 1.43 6.77
N ALA A 224 -4.38 2.00 6.92
CA ALA A 224 -3.47 1.66 8.01
C ALA A 224 -4.04 2.03 9.40
N GLY A 225 -4.80 3.13 9.51
CA GLY A 225 -5.52 3.47 10.74
C GLY A 225 -6.61 2.46 11.12
N ILE A 226 -7.39 1.98 10.14
CA ILE A 226 -8.37 0.89 10.31
C ILE A 226 -7.65 -0.39 10.78
N GLY A 227 -6.53 -0.74 10.13
CA GLY A 227 -5.74 -1.91 10.51
C GLY A 227 -5.16 -1.82 11.93
N ALA A 228 -4.65 -0.66 12.34
CA ALA A 228 -4.15 -0.44 13.70
C ALA A 228 -5.25 -0.61 14.75
N VAL A 229 -6.47 -0.11 14.49
CA VAL A 229 -7.65 -0.35 15.35
C VAL A 229 -7.96 -1.84 15.45
N LEU A 230 -7.91 -2.59 14.35
CA LEU A 230 -8.18 -4.03 14.33
C LEU A 230 -7.09 -4.86 15.03
N LYS A 231 -5.80 -4.56 14.83
CA LYS A 231 -4.70 -5.22 15.55
C LYS A 231 -4.76 -4.94 17.05
N ALA A 232 -5.19 -3.75 17.46
CA ALA A 232 -5.44 -3.42 18.87
C ALA A 232 -6.65 -4.16 19.49
N GLN A 233 -7.50 -4.83 18.68
CA GLN A 233 -8.51 -5.79 19.15
C GLN A 233 -8.05 -7.26 19.02
N GLY A 234 -6.78 -7.52 18.69
CA GLY A 234 -6.21 -8.86 18.58
C GLY A 234 -6.43 -9.57 17.23
N TYR A 235 -6.98 -8.91 16.20
CA TYR A 235 -7.10 -9.54 14.89
C TYR A 235 -5.73 -9.59 14.18
N ARG A 236 -5.33 -10.78 13.70
CA ARG A 236 -4.29 -10.91 12.68
C ARG A 236 -4.82 -10.31 11.38
N ILE A 237 -4.02 -9.47 10.72
CA ILE A 237 -4.41 -8.82 9.47
C ILE A 237 -3.29 -8.90 8.42
N THR A 238 -3.68 -8.78 7.15
CA THR A 238 -2.76 -8.50 6.04
C THR A 238 -3.26 -7.29 5.24
N VAL A 239 -2.43 -6.77 4.34
CA VAL A 239 -2.77 -5.67 3.43
C VAL A 239 -2.41 -6.03 2.00
N ILE A 240 -3.26 -5.61 1.07
CA ILE A 240 -2.98 -5.54 -0.35
C ILE A 240 -3.13 -4.09 -0.79
N LYS A 241 -2.10 -3.54 -1.43
CA LYS A 241 -2.13 -2.26 -2.14
C LYS A 241 -2.30 -2.53 -3.62
N VAL A 242 -3.36 -2.00 -4.20
CA VAL A 242 -3.73 -2.16 -5.61
C VAL A 242 -3.48 -0.84 -6.35
N ASP A 243 -2.61 -0.87 -7.35
CA ASP A 243 -2.14 0.29 -8.09
C ASP A 243 -2.61 0.26 -9.56
N PRO A 244 -3.42 1.24 -10.01
CA PRO A 244 -3.97 1.25 -11.37
C PRO A 244 -2.95 1.64 -12.46
N TYR A 245 -1.67 1.89 -12.11
CA TYR A 245 -0.62 2.21 -13.08
C TYR A 245 -0.13 0.97 -13.85
N LEU A 246 0.40 1.20 -15.06
CA LEU A 246 0.82 0.15 -15.98
C LEU A 246 2.23 -0.41 -15.70
N ASN A 247 3.06 0.26 -14.91
CA ASN A 247 4.36 -0.26 -14.48
C ASN A 247 4.17 -1.56 -13.66
N THR A 248 5.11 -2.50 -13.78
CA THR A 248 5.10 -3.76 -13.01
C THR A 248 5.52 -3.59 -11.56
N ASP A 249 6.15 -2.47 -11.23
CA ASP A 249 6.85 -2.16 -9.98
C ASP A 249 7.11 -0.65 -9.93
N ALA A 250 7.66 -0.16 -8.81
CA ALA A 250 8.03 1.25 -8.66
C ALA A 250 9.52 1.54 -8.95
N GLY A 251 10.35 0.52 -9.22
CA GLY A 251 11.82 0.63 -9.18
C GLY A 251 12.41 1.59 -10.20
N LEU A 252 11.74 1.74 -11.36
CA LEU A 252 12.13 2.64 -12.44
C LEU A 252 11.37 3.99 -12.43
N MET A 253 10.57 4.28 -11.41
CA MET A 253 9.86 5.57 -11.29
C MET A 253 10.79 6.68 -10.74
N SER A 254 10.55 7.91 -11.17
CA SER A 254 11.21 9.08 -10.58
C SER A 254 10.65 9.37 -9.18
N PRO A 255 11.48 9.54 -8.13
CA PRO A 255 11.00 9.94 -6.81
C PRO A 255 10.34 11.33 -6.76
N TYR A 256 10.46 12.12 -7.82
CA TYR A 256 9.71 13.37 -7.98
C TYR A 256 8.24 13.15 -8.41
N GLU A 257 7.95 12.03 -9.09
CA GLU A 257 6.64 11.74 -9.67
C GLU A 257 5.77 10.86 -8.76
N HIS A 258 6.36 9.81 -8.16
CA HIS A 258 5.64 8.86 -7.30
C HIS A 258 6.07 8.88 -5.82
N GLY A 259 7.09 9.67 -5.48
CA GLY A 259 7.75 9.61 -4.19
C GLY A 259 8.77 8.47 -4.07
N GLU A 260 9.28 8.28 -2.87
CA GLU A 260 10.32 7.29 -2.55
C GLU A 260 9.90 5.84 -2.89
N VAL A 261 10.80 5.09 -3.55
CA VAL A 261 10.66 3.64 -3.78
C VAL A 261 10.87 2.89 -2.47
N PHE A 262 9.82 2.24 -1.95
CA PHE A 262 9.89 1.42 -0.75
C PHE A 262 10.26 -0.02 -1.08
N VAL A 263 11.28 -0.57 -0.41
CA VAL A 263 11.78 -1.93 -0.66
C VAL A 263 11.26 -2.90 0.38
N LEU A 264 10.81 -4.08 -0.06
CA LEU A 264 10.32 -5.18 0.78
C LEU A 264 11.42 -6.23 1.05
N ASP A 265 11.21 -7.11 2.03
CA ASP A 265 12.22 -8.10 2.42
C ASP A 265 12.52 -9.11 1.30
N ASP A 266 11.59 -9.36 0.37
CA ASP A 266 11.79 -10.21 -0.81
C ASP A 266 12.40 -9.47 -2.03
N GLY A 267 12.79 -8.20 -1.86
CA GLY A 267 13.40 -7.39 -2.91
C GLY A 267 12.39 -6.70 -3.85
N ALA A 268 11.09 -6.72 -3.54
CA ALA A 268 10.13 -5.95 -4.31
C ALA A 268 10.39 -4.44 -4.20
N GLU A 269 10.45 -3.75 -5.34
CA GLU A 269 10.47 -2.28 -5.43
C GLU A 269 9.04 -1.76 -5.57
N THR A 270 8.54 -1.09 -4.54
CA THR A 270 7.11 -0.79 -4.38
C THR A 270 6.83 0.68 -4.05
N ASP A 271 5.56 1.08 -4.18
CA ASP A 271 5.09 2.42 -3.81
C ASP A 271 5.27 2.71 -2.30
N LEU A 272 5.49 3.99 -1.98
CA LEU A 272 5.69 4.53 -0.63
C LEU A 272 4.57 4.13 0.36
N ASP A 273 3.33 3.95 -0.10
CA ASP A 273 2.24 3.51 0.76
C ASP A 273 2.47 2.12 1.39
N MET A 274 3.27 1.23 0.77
CA MET A 274 3.69 -0.03 1.40
C MET A 274 4.46 0.21 2.71
N GLY A 275 5.28 1.25 2.75
CA GLY A 275 5.98 1.70 3.96
C GLY A 275 5.06 2.33 5.01
N ASN A 276 3.94 2.94 4.60
CA ASN A 276 2.91 3.39 5.55
C ASN A 276 2.25 2.18 6.25
N TYR A 277 1.97 1.11 5.50
CA TYR A 277 1.41 -0.12 6.07
C TYR A 277 2.37 -0.84 7.01
N GLU A 278 3.60 -1.12 6.58
CA GLU A 278 4.57 -1.80 7.44
C GLU A 278 4.86 -1.06 8.75
N ARG A 279 5.00 0.28 8.70
CA ARG A 279 5.28 1.11 9.89
C ARG A 279 4.12 1.15 10.88
N THR A 280 2.89 1.31 10.38
CA THR A 280 1.71 1.53 11.23
C THR A 280 1.11 0.21 11.72
N LEU A 281 1.18 -0.85 10.92
CA LEU A 281 0.57 -2.13 11.26
C LEU A 281 1.56 -3.11 11.89
N ASP A 282 2.85 -2.86 11.75
CA ASP A 282 3.91 -3.83 12.05
C ASP A 282 3.67 -5.17 11.36
N LEU A 283 4.02 -5.17 10.07
CA LEU A 283 3.91 -6.30 9.14
C LEU A 283 5.20 -6.40 8.33
N HIS A 284 5.41 -7.58 7.75
CA HIS A 284 6.41 -7.86 6.72
C HIS A 284 5.64 -8.22 5.43
N LEU A 285 5.56 -7.28 4.50
CA LEU A 285 4.83 -7.43 3.24
C LEU A 285 5.76 -7.98 2.15
N LYS A 286 5.17 -8.56 1.09
CA LYS A 286 5.88 -9.18 -0.04
C LYS A 286 5.50 -8.54 -1.37
N SER A 287 6.27 -8.85 -2.41
CA SER A 287 6.00 -8.54 -3.83
C SER A 287 4.56 -8.79 -4.29
N GLU A 288 3.89 -9.82 -3.75
CA GLU A 288 2.49 -10.14 -4.04
C GLU A 288 1.49 -9.18 -3.37
N ASN A 289 1.82 -8.57 -2.23
CA ASN A 289 0.96 -7.62 -1.52
C ASN A 289 0.82 -6.26 -2.25
N ASN A 290 1.64 -6.01 -3.28
CA ASN A 290 1.47 -4.89 -4.20
C ASN A 290 0.98 -5.43 -5.57
N ILE A 291 -0.28 -5.21 -5.90
CA ILE A 291 -0.86 -5.62 -7.19
C ILE A 291 -0.92 -4.39 -8.10
N THR A 292 -0.23 -4.41 -9.25
CA THR A 292 -0.31 -3.32 -10.24
C THR A 292 -1.11 -3.75 -11.46
N ALA A 293 -1.71 -2.81 -12.19
CA ALA A 293 -2.35 -3.13 -13.47
C ALA A 293 -1.33 -3.75 -14.46
N GLY A 294 -0.06 -3.33 -14.41
CA GLY A 294 1.04 -3.98 -15.13
C GLY A 294 1.22 -5.47 -14.81
N LYS A 295 1.25 -5.84 -13.51
CA LYS A 295 1.33 -7.26 -13.06
C LYS A 295 0.12 -8.07 -13.56
N ILE A 296 -1.08 -7.52 -13.45
CA ILE A 296 -2.34 -8.17 -13.87
C ILE A 296 -2.36 -8.39 -15.40
N TYR A 297 -2.14 -7.34 -16.20
CA TYR A 297 -2.18 -7.47 -17.67
C TYR A 297 -1.08 -8.41 -18.17
N ARG A 298 0.11 -8.41 -17.56
CA ARG A 298 1.16 -9.38 -17.87
C ARG A 298 0.72 -10.81 -17.58
N SER A 299 0.16 -11.08 -16.39
CA SER A 299 -0.35 -12.42 -16.04
C SER A 299 -1.38 -12.91 -17.06
N VAL A 300 -2.35 -12.06 -17.42
CA VAL A 300 -3.40 -12.40 -18.40
C VAL A 300 -2.83 -12.65 -19.81
N ILE A 301 -1.83 -11.89 -20.25
CA ILE A 301 -1.16 -12.11 -21.55
C ILE A 301 -0.32 -13.40 -21.52
N ASP A 302 0.45 -13.64 -20.46
CA ASP A 302 1.25 -14.87 -20.31
C ASP A 302 0.34 -16.11 -20.21
N ASN A 303 -0.84 -15.99 -19.58
CA ASN A 303 -1.89 -17.01 -19.53
C ASN A 303 -2.53 -17.30 -20.90
N GLU A 304 -2.70 -16.27 -21.76
CA GLU A 304 -3.16 -16.42 -23.14
C GLU A 304 -2.14 -17.17 -23.99
N ARG A 305 -0.87 -16.79 -23.93
CA ARG A 305 0.23 -17.44 -24.66
C ARG A 305 0.46 -18.89 -24.21
N GLN A 306 0.16 -19.20 -22.95
CA GLN A 306 0.17 -20.57 -22.41
C GLN A 306 -1.11 -21.37 -22.74
N GLY A 307 -2.08 -20.78 -23.47
CA GLY A 307 -3.29 -21.47 -23.92
C GLY A 307 -4.34 -21.73 -22.82
N LYS A 308 -4.20 -21.14 -21.62
CA LYS A 308 -5.06 -21.43 -20.46
C LYS A 308 -6.53 -21.10 -20.69
N TYR A 309 -6.82 -20.15 -21.58
CA TYR A 309 -8.18 -19.77 -21.98
C TYR A 309 -8.75 -20.63 -23.14
N LEU A 310 -8.10 -21.74 -23.50
CA LEU A 310 -8.58 -22.74 -24.48
C LEU A 310 -8.94 -22.15 -25.86
N GLY A 311 -8.22 -21.10 -26.29
CA GLY A 311 -8.47 -20.40 -27.56
C GLY A 311 -9.67 -19.45 -27.56
N GLN A 312 -10.26 -19.15 -26.40
CA GLN A 312 -11.32 -18.15 -26.28
C GLN A 312 -10.77 -16.72 -26.33
N THR A 313 -11.59 -15.77 -26.81
CA THR A 313 -11.23 -14.35 -26.88
C THR A 313 -11.12 -13.73 -25.49
N VAL A 314 -9.90 -13.43 -25.06
CA VAL A 314 -9.59 -12.74 -23.81
C VAL A 314 -10.13 -11.29 -23.83
N GLN A 315 -10.68 -10.85 -22.71
CA GLN A 315 -11.38 -9.57 -22.52
C GLN A 315 -11.22 -9.07 -21.08
N LEU A 316 -11.42 -7.77 -20.84
CA LEU A 316 -11.39 -7.16 -19.49
C LEU A 316 -12.31 -7.90 -18.51
N VAL A 317 -13.54 -8.18 -18.92
CA VAL A 317 -14.49 -9.02 -18.18
C VAL A 317 -14.74 -10.29 -18.99
N PRO A 318 -14.67 -11.51 -18.41
CA PRO A 318 -14.28 -11.79 -17.03
C PRO A 318 -12.76 -11.81 -16.80
N HIS A 319 -11.95 -12.11 -17.82
CA HIS A 319 -10.56 -12.57 -17.64
C HIS A 319 -9.61 -11.67 -16.82
N VAL A 320 -9.72 -10.34 -16.93
CA VAL A 320 -8.88 -9.41 -16.14
C VAL A 320 -9.48 -9.20 -14.74
N THR A 321 -10.80 -9.15 -14.62
CA THR A 321 -11.47 -9.07 -13.30
C THR A 321 -11.29 -10.33 -12.47
N ASP A 322 -11.31 -11.51 -13.11
CA ASP A 322 -11.07 -12.81 -12.49
C ASP A 322 -9.62 -12.89 -11.97
N GLU A 323 -8.62 -12.49 -12.77
CA GLU A 323 -7.22 -12.47 -12.31
C GLU A 323 -7.02 -11.51 -11.11
N ILE A 324 -7.71 -10.36 -11.09
CA ILE A 324 -7.69 -9.44 -9.94
C ILE A 324 -8.31 -10.10 -8.70
N VAL A 325 -9.46 -10.76 -8.84
CA VAL A 325 -10.14 -11.48 -7.75
C VAL A 325 -9.28 -12.64 -7.24
N ASP A 326 -8.80 -13.51 -8.12
CA ASP A 326 -7.95 -14.66 -7.80
C ASP A 326 -6.65 -14.24 -7.11
N GLN A 327 -6.03 -13.12 -7.51
CA GLN A 327 -4.87 -12.56 -6.79
C GLN A 327 -5.25 -12.00 -5.41
N ILE A 328 -6.32 -11.21 -5.29
CA ILE A 328 -6.76 -10.66 -3.99
C ILE A 328 -7.11 -11.78 -3.00
N LEU A 329 -7.82 -12.82 -3.46
CA LEU A 329 -8.19 -13.96 -2.62
C LEU A 329 -6.98 -14.79 -2.21
N ARG A 330 -6.03 -15.05 -3.13
CA ARG A 330 -4.79 -15.79 -2.84
C ARG A 330 -3.93 -15.04 -1.83
N VAL A 331 -3.58 -13.79 -2.14
CA VAL A 331 -2.66 -12.98 -1.33
C VAL A 331 -3.29 -12.57 0.01
N GLY A 332 -4.61 -12.37 0.04
CA GLY A 332 -5.34 -12.02 1.26
C GLY A 332 -5.29 -13.11 2.34
N GLN A 333 -4.95 -14.35 1.99
CA GLN A 333 -4.75 -15.46 2.94
C GLN A 333 -3.28 -15.64 3.37
N THR A 334 -2.33 -14.96 2.72
CA THR A 334 -0.89 -15.10 3.01
C THR A 334 -0.53 -14.47 4.37
N PRO A 335 0.14 -15.19 5.28
CA PRO A 335 0.61 -14.62 6.55
C PRO A 335 1.69 -13.55 6.34
N THR A 336 1.51 -12.38 6.94
CA THR A 336 2.43 -11.21 6.88
C THR A 336 2.81 -10.64 8.26
N ASP A 337 2.36 -11.27 9.35
CA ASP A 337 2.58 -10.85 10.75
C ASP A 337 3.58 -11.74 11.51
N GLY A 338 4.31 -12.61 10.79
CA GLY A 338 5.24 -13.58 11.37
C GLY A 338 4.61 -14.81 12.02
N SER A 339 3.28 -14.86 12.21
CA SER A 339 2.62 -15.97 12.92
C SER A 339 2.56 -17.30 12.16
N GLY A 340 2.78 -17.27 10.85
CA GLY A 340 2.56 -18.41 9.94
C GLY A 340 1.09 -18.82 9.78
N GLN A 341 0.15 -18.10 10.40
CA GLN A 341 -1.29 -18.40 10.36
C GLN A 341 -2.02 -17.43 9.41
N PRO A 342 -3.06 -17.88 8.68
CA PRO A 342 -3.87 -16.99 7.84
C PRO A 342 -4.44 -15.80 8.63
N PRO A 343 -4.51 -14.60 8.04
CA PRO A 343 -5.08 -13.42 8.69
C PRO A 343 -6.60 -13.55 8.83
N HIS A 344 -7.16 -12.98 9.89
CA HIS A 344 -8.61 -12.87 10.07
C HIS A 344 -9.22 -11.84 9.11
N ILE A 345 -8.46 -10.79 8.76
CA ILE A 345 -8.93 -9.68 7.92
C ILE A 345 -7.84 -9.26 6.92
N CYS A 346 -8.19 -9.19 5.64
CA CYS A 346 -7.39 -8.58 4.59
C CYS A 346 -7.91 -7.17 4.30
N LEU A 347 -7.04 -6.17 4.43
CA LEU A 347 -7.33 -4.81 3.95
C LEU A 347 -6.91 -4.70 2.49
N VAL A 348 -7.74 -4.14 1.61
CA VAL A 348 -7.41 -3.97 0.19
C VAL A 348 -7.63 -2.52 -0.20
N GLU A 349 -6.55 -1.75 -0.39
CA GLU A 349 -6.63 -0.36 -0.82
C GLU A 349 -6.42 -0.23 -2.32
N VAL A 350 -7.32 0.47 -3.02
CA VAL A 350 -7.16 0.79 -4.44
C VAL A 350 -6.72 2.25 -4.61
N GLY A 351 -5.61 2.43 -5.33
CA GLY A 351 -5.10 3.69 -5.83
C GLY A 351 -6.09 4.42 -6.75
N GLY A 352 -5.70 5.60 -7.24
CA GLY A 352 -6.59 6.40 -8.10
C GLY A 352 -7.86 6.89 -7.39
N THR A 353 -8.96 6.99 -8.15
CA THR A 353 -10.29 7.49 -7.71
C THR A 353 -11.46 6.85 -8.47
N VAL A 354 -12.67 6.93 -7.90
CA VAL A 354 -13.90 6.44 -8.52
C VAL A 354 -14.27 7.24 -9.78
N GLY A 355 -14.37 6.53 -10.91
CA GLY A 355 -14.70 7.08 -12.22
C GLY A 355 -13.49 7.55 -13.03
N ASP A 356 -12.28 7.17 -12.63
CA ASP A 356 -11.11 7.11 -13.50
C ASP A 356 -11.08 5.79 -14.32
N LEU A 357 -10.52 5.84 -15.53
CA LEU A 357 -10.42 4.70 -16.44
C LEU A 357 -9.44 3.62 -15.92
N GLY A 358 -8.31 4.02 -15.33
CA GLY A 358 -7.33 3.08 -14.76
C GLY A 358 -7.90 2.30 -13.58
N THR A 359 -8.78 2.93 -12.81
CA THR A 359 -9.42 2.35 -11.63
C THR A 359 -10.63 1.44 -11.98
N ALA A 360 -11.21 1.57 -13.18
CA ALA A 360 -12.46 0.90 -13.55
C ALA A 360 -12.43 -0.65 -13.51
N PRO A 361 -11.39 -1.37 -13.98
CA PRO A 361 -11.33 -2.83 -13.89
C PRO A 361 -11.33 -3.33 -12.43
N PHE A 362 -10.70 -2.58 -11.52
CA PHE A 362 -10.62 -2.94 -10.10
C PHE A 362 -11.94 -2.72 -9.37
N LEU A 363 -12.74 -1.71 -9.76
CA LEU A 363 -14.09 -1.53 -9.22
C LEU A 363 -15.04 -2.64 -9.66
N GLU A 364 -14.95 -3.09 -10.92
CA GLU A 364 -15.72 -4.24 -11.41
C GLU A 364 -15.27 -5.56 -10.75
N ALA A 365 -13.96 -5.75 -10.54
CA ALA A 365 -13.44 -6.87 -9.76
C ALA A 365 -13.95 -6.85 -8.31
N PHE A 366 -14.03 -5.68 -7.66
CA PHE A 366 -14.65 -5.54 -6.34
C PHE A 366 -16.16 -5.85 -6.34
N ARG A 367 -16.87 -5.54 -7.42
CA ARG A 367 -18.28 -5.89 -7.61
C ARG A 367 -18.47 -7.41 -7.71
N THR A 368 -17.56 -8.12 -8.39
CA THR A 368 -17.53 -9.59 -8.42
C THR A 368 -17.15 -10.17 -7.06
N LEU A 369 -16.09 -9.66 -6.42
CA LEU A 369 -15.63 -10.09 -5.10
C LEU A 369 -16.73 -10.01 -4.02
N LYS A 370 -17.54 -8.94 -4.01
CA LYS A 370 -18.69 -8.81 -3.08
C LYS A 370 -19.77 -9.88 -3.31
N LEU A 371 -19.95 -10.36 -4.54
CA LEU A 371 -20.92 -11.41 -4.88
C LEU A 371 -20.41 -12.81 -4.52
N GLU A 372 -19.12 -13.07 -4.67
CA GLU A 372 -18.53 -14.38 -4.36
C GLU A 372 -18.32 -14.59 -2.86
N LEU A 373 -17.88 -13.55 -2.13
CA LEU A 373 -17.68 -13.60 -0.68
C LEU A 373 -18.99 -13.57 0.11
N GLY A 374 -20.02 -12.89 -0.40
CA GLY A 374 -21.27 -12.63 0.33
C GLY A 374 -21.16 -11.49 1.36
N PRO A 375 -22.30 -11.11 1.98
CA PRO A 375 -22.42 -9.84 2.70
C PRO A 375 -21.57 -9.77 3.98
N ASP A 376 -21.51 -10.87 4.74
CA ASP A 376 -20.83 -10.89 6.05
C ASP A 376 -19.30 -11.05 5.94
N GLN A 377 -18.76 -11.08 4.72
CA GLN A 377 -17.34 -11.30 4.42
C GLN A 377 -16.66 -10.09 3.75
N PHE A 378 -17.42 -9.08 3.30
CA PHE A 378 -16.92 -7.96 2.52
C PHE A 378 -17.48 -6.61 3.03
N CYS A 379 -16.60 -5.64 3.28
CA CYS A 379 -16.96 -4.28 3.69
C CYS A 379 -16.29 -3.24 2.79
N LEU A 380 -17.06 -2.31 2.21
CA LEU A 380 -16.57 -1.25 1.35
C LEU A 380 -16.47 0.10 2.07
N VAL A 381 -15.28 0.68 2.04
CA VAL A 381 -14.93 1.97 2.64
C VAL A 381 -14.57 2.96 1.53
N SER A 382 -15.35 4.03 1.39
CA SER A 382 -15.04 5.10 0.42
C SER A 382 -14.49 6.34 1.13
N CYS A 383 -13.28 6.75 0.75
CA CYS A 383 -12.58 7.90 1.30
C CYS A 383 -12.89 9.17 0.47
N CYS A 384 -13.80 10.02 0.96
CA CYS A 384 -14.27 11.20 0.24
C CYS A 384 -13.65 12.50 0.77
N LEU A 385 -13.57 13.54 -0.06
CA LEU A 385 -13.26 14.89 0.39
C LEU A 385 -14.55 15.66 0.72
N LEU A 386 -14.56 16.30 1.88
CA LEU A 386 -15.60 17.19 2.37
C LEU A 386 -14.97 18.59 2.61
N PRO A 387 -14.82 19.41 1.55
CA PRO A 387 -14.13 20.69 1.64
C PRO A 387 -14.97 21.71 2.40
N THR A 388 -14.30 22.56 3.18
CA THR A 388 -14.90 23.75 3.78
C THR A 388 -14.87 24.89 2.77
N LEU A 389 -15.97 25.62 2.57
CA LEU A 389 -15.97 26.89 1.85
C LEU A 389 -16.70 27.95 2.67
N SER A 390 -16.00 29.04 2.98
CA SER A 390 -16.45 30.12 3.87
C SER A 390 -16.94 29.60 5.23
N GLY A 391 -16.18 28.69 5.83
CA GLY A 391 -16.50 28.06 7.12
C GLY A 391 -17.53 26.93 7.07
N VAL A 392 -18.21 26.70 5.94
CA VAL A 392 -19.30 25.71 5.82
C VAL A 392 -18.84 24.46 5.06
N GLN A 393 -19.01 23.28 5.66
CA GLN A 393 -18.69 21.98 5.06
C GLN A 393 -19.59 21.67 3.84
N LYS A 394 -19.00 21.38 2.67
CA LYS A 394 -19.75 21.22 1.40
C LYS A 394 -19.86 19.75 0.98
N THR A 395 -21.03 19.15 1.23
CA THR A 395 -21.30 17.71 1.02
C THR A 395 -21.41 17.26 -0.45
N LYS A 396 -21.47 18.19 -1.42
CA LYS A 396 -21.77 17.86 -2.83
C LYS A 396 -20.74 16.96 -3.54
N PRO A 397 -19.42 17.12 -3.38
CA PRO A 397 -18.44 16.22 -4.00
C PRO A 397 -18.56 14.78 -3.48
N THR A 398 -18.81 14.61 -2.18
CA THR A 398 -19.06 13.29 -1.56
C THR A 398 -20.32 12.62 -2.14
N GLN A 399 -21.40 13.39 -2.36
CA GLN A 399 -22.63 12.89 -2.99
C GLN A 399 -22.38 12.43 -4.44
N GLN A 400 -21.68 13.24 -5.26
CA GLN A 400 -21.37 12.88 -6.66
C GLN A 400 -20.42 11.68 -6.76
N SER A 401 -19.43 11.59 -5.88
CA SER A 401 -18.54 10.43 -5.76
C SER A 401 -19.31 9.16 -5.44
N THR A 402 -20.23 9.22 -4.46
CA THR A 402 -21.10 8.09 -4.12
C THR A 402 -22.00 7.70 -5.30
N GLN A 403 -22.56 8.66 -6.03
CA GLN A 403 -23.39 8.38 -7.21
C GLN A 403 -22.61 7.65 -8.32
N LYS A 404 -21.33 7.99 -8.55
CA LYS A 404 -20.47 7.23 -9.47
C LYS A 404 -20.24 5.80 -8.97
N LEU A 405 -20.01 5.61 -7.67
CA LEU A 405 -19.79 4.29 -7.08
C LEU A 405 -21.05 3.40 -7.19
N LEU A 406 -22.23 3.97 -6.96
CA LEU A 406 -23.52 3.31 -7.17
C LEU A 406 -23.74 2.93 -8.65
N SER A 407 -23.23 3.74 -9.60
CA SER A 407 -23.35 3.44 -11.04
C SER A 407 -22.52 2.23 -11.51
N VAL A 408 -21.51 1.80 -10.73
CA VAL A 408 -20.79 0.53 -10.93
C VAL A 408 -21.28 -0.59 -9.99
N GLY A 409 -22.50 -0.46 -9.46
CA GLY A 409 -23.14 -1.48 -8.63
C GLY A 409 -22.56 -1.63 -7.22
N LEU A 410 -21.70 -0.71 -6.78
CA LEU A 410 -21.09 -0.73 -5.45
C LEU A 410 -21.79 0.26 -4.50
N ILE A 411 -22.19 -0.23 -3.34
CA ILE A 411 -22.73 0.58 -2.23
C ILE A 411 -21.67 0.60 -1.13
N PRO A 412 -21.20 1.79 -0.66
CA PRO A 412 -20.24 1.88 0.43
C PRO A 412 -20.92 1.60 1.77
N ASP A 413 -20.35 0.68 2.53
CA ASP A 413 -20.81 0.35 3.89
C ASP A 413 -20.30 1.41 4.90
N MET A 414 -19.19 2.10 4.56
CA MET A 414 -18.62 3.21 5.34
C MET A 414 -18.11 4.36 4.42
N LEU A 415 -18.36 5.60 4.83
CA LEU A 415 -17.85 6.83 4.21
C LEU A 415 -16.88 7.52 5.19
N VAL A 416 -15.60 7.60 4.83
CA VAL A 416 -14.58 8.30 5.61
C VAL A 416 -14.32 9.65 4.95
N CYS A 417 -14.81 10.74 5.54
CA CYS A 417 -14.71 12.06 4.92
C CYS A 417 -13.52 12.86 5.48
N ARG A 418 -12.54 13.17 4.61
CA ARG A 418 -11.43 14.09 4.91
C ARG A 418 -11.92 15.53 4.87
N THR A 419 -11.60 16.31 5.89
CA THR A 419 -12.07 17.70 6.10
C THR A 419 -11.16 18.43 7.10
N GLU A 420 -11.28 19.74 7.22
CA GLU A 420 -10.42 20.57 8.11
C GLU A 420 -10.79 20.45 9.60
N LYS A 421 -12.06 20.17 9.89
CA LYS A 421 -12.66 20.15 11.24
C LYS A 421 -13.65 19.00 11.35
N GLU A 422 -13.98 18.55 12.56
CA GLU A 422 -14.92 17.45 12.72
C GLU A 422 -16.26 17.68 11.98
N ILE A 423 -16.84 16.62 11.42
CA ILE A 423 -18.10 16.68 10.66
C ILE A 423 -19.26 17.06 11.60
N GLU A 424 -19.89 18.20 11.30
CA GLU A 424 -21.03 18.72 12.06
C GLU A 424 -22.20 17.72 12.07
N PRO A 425 -23.01 17.62 13.14
CA PRO A 425 -24.11 16.66 13.21
C PRO A 425 -25.15 16.78 12.08
N GLU A 426 -25.51 17.99 11.63
CA GLU A 426 -26.39 18.18 10.46
C GLU A 426 -25.69 17.68 9.19
N THR A 427 -24.44 18.11 8.95
CA THR A 427 -23.63 17.72 7.81
C THR A 427 -23.48 16.20 7.72
N ARG A 428 -23.28 15.50 8.86
CA ARG A 428 -23.20 14.04 8.95
C ARG A 428 -24.52 13.37 8.55
N GLN A 429 -25.65 13.81 9.12
CA GLN A 429 -26.99 13.29 8.74
C GLN A 429 -27.31 13.55 7.26
N LYS A 430 -26.88 14.69 6.72
CA LYS A 430 -27.07 15.11 5.33
C LYS A 430 -26.23 14.29 4.35
N ILE A 431 -25.03 13.86 4.74
CA ILE A 431 -24.25 12.87 3.98
C ILE A 431 -24.97 11.52 4.03
N ALA A 432 -25.29 11.02 5.23
CA ALA A 432 -25.93 9.72 5.44
C ALA A 432 -27.20 9.54 4.57
N ARG A 433 -28.15 10.48 4.68
CA ARG A 433 -29.42 10.45 3.91
C ARG A 433 -29.21 10.56 2.39
N MET A 434 -28.26 11.38 1.94
CA MET A 434 -28.05 11.64 0.50
C MET A 434 -27.16 10.60 -0.19
N CYS A 435 -26.38 9.83 0.58
CA CYS A 435 -25.46 8.81 0.08
C CYS A 435 -25.97 7.37 0.31
N GLY A 436 -27.07 7.20 1.07
CA GLY A 436 -27.66 5.87 1.35
C GLY A 436 -26.92 5.06 2.42
N VAL A 437 -26.15 5.72 3.29
CA VAL A 437 -25.27 5.08 4.30
C VAL A 437 -25.82 5.37 5.70
N PRO A 438 -25.77 4.41 6.66
CA PRO A 438 -26.16 4.65 8.05
C PRO A 438 -25.41 5.85 8.67
N ASN A 439 -26.04 6.60 9.58
CA ASN A 439 -25.42 7.78 10.19
C ASN A 439 -24.13 7.48 10.97
N GLN A 440 -24.02 6.26 11.52
CA GLN A 440 -22.79 5.74 12.15
C GLN A 440 -21.69 5.36 11.15
N GLY A 441 -22.05 5.12 9.88
CA GLY A 441 -21.12 4.82 8.79
C GLY A 441 -20.50 6.08 8.16
N VAL A 442 -20.85 7.29 8.62
CA VAL A 442 -20.21 8.54 8.19
C VAL A 442 -19.18 8.96 9.24
N ILE A 443 -17.91 8.72 8.93
CA ILE A 443 -16.75 8.88 9.82
C ILE A 443 -16.02 10.18 9.50
N SER A 444 -15.65 10.93 10.55
CA SER A 444 -14.77 12.09 10.42
C SER A 444 -13.30 11.66 10.37
N ASN A 445 -12.59 12.12 9.34
CA ASN A 445 -11.14 12.04 9.23
C ASN A 445 -10.63 13.48 9.12
N HIS A 446 -10.72 14.25 10.20
CA HIS A 446 -10.34 15.66 10.17
C HIS A 446 -8.82 15.86 10.19
N ASP A 447 -8.35 17.06 9.86
CA ASP A 447 -6.94 17.40 9.95
C ASP A 447 -6.44 17.30 11.41
N VAL A 448 -5.36 16.57 11.62
CA VAL A 448 -4.72 16.31 12.92
C VAL A 448 -3.26 16.78 12.89
N ALA A 449 -2.78 17.29 14.03
CA ALA A 449 -1.40 17.78 14.16
C ALA A 449 -0.35 16.65 14.11
N ASP A 450 -0.75 15.40 14.43
CA ASP A 450 0.11 14.22 14.39
C ASP A 450 -0.60 13.06 13.68
N LEU A 451 0.08 12.43 12.71
CA LEU A 451 -0.48 11.32 11.93
C LEU A 451 -0.68 10.05 12.77
N TYR A 452 0.03 9.89 13.88
CA TYR A 452 -0.15 8.77 14.82
C TYR A 452 -1.39 8.92 15.70
N ALA A 453 -2.09 10.06 15.65
CA ALA A 453 -3.42 10.20 16.24
C ALA A 453 -4.54 9.55 15.41
N ILE A 454 -4.30 9.21 14.13
CA ILE A 454 -5.32 8.69 13.21
C ILE A 454 -6.00 7.40 13.70
N PRO A 455 -5.30 6.36 14.22
CA PRO A 455 -5.96 5.17 14.76
C PRO A 455 -6.95 5.50 15.89
N GLN A 456 -6.56 6.38 16.81
CA GLN A 456 -7.38 6.79 17.95
C GLN A 456 -8.55 7.69 17.53
N MET A 457 -8.38 8.54 16.50
CA MET A 457 -9.47 9.30 15.87
C MET A 457 -10.50 8.36 15.23
N LEU A 458 -10.05 7.37 14.44
CA LEU A 458 -10.94 6.42 13.76
C LEU A 458 -11.68 5.51 14.74
N TYR A 459 -11.02 5.07 15.81
CA TYR A 459 -11.66 4.34 16.91
C TYR A 459 -12.78 5.16 17.56
N LYS A 460 -12.47 6.39 18.01
CA LYS A 460 -13.46 7.32 18.59
C LYS A 460 -14.57 7.69 17.60
N GLY A 461 -14.26 7.74 16.31
CA GLY A 461 -15.21 7.97 15.22
C GLY A 461 -16.22 6.84 14.99
N GLY A 462 -16.04 5.67 15.60
CA GLY A 462 -16.98 4.55 15.54
C GLY A 462 -16.66 3.47 14.49
N VAL A 463 -15.49 3.51 13.85
CA VAL A 463 -15.09 2.57 12.79
C VAL A 463 -15.24 1.10 13.20
N LEU A 464 -14.81 0.75 14.42
CA LEU A 464 -14.90 -0.63 14.91
C LEU A 464 -16.37 -1.11 14.98
N ASN A 465 -17.31 -0.25 15.39
CA ASN A 465 -18.73 -0.60 15.47
C ASN A 465 -19.32 -0.91 14.09
N VAL A 466 -18.93 -0.13 13.07
CA VAL A 466 -19.33 -0.36 11.67
C VAL A 466 -18.79 -1.71 11.19
N LEU A 467 -17.49 -1.94 11.32
CA LEU A 467 -16.83 -3.17 10.89
C LEU A 467 -17.41 -4.41 11.59
N THR A 468 -17.62 -4.35 12.90
CA THR A 468 -18.28 -5.41 13.69
C THR A 468 -19.69 -5.70 13.17
N SER A 469 -20.47 -4.66 12.85
CA SER A 469 -21.85 -4.83 12.36
C SER A 469 -21.95 -5.38 10.93
N VAL A 470 -20.98 -5.06 10.06
CA VAL A 470 -20.97 -5.49 8.65
C VAL A 470 -20.38 -6.89 8.49
N LEU A 471 -19.20 -7.14 9.07
CA LEU A 471 -18.44 -8.38 8.88
C LEU A 471 -18.80 -9.47 9.91
N ARG A 472 -19.73 -9.18 10.83
CA ARG A 472 -20.05 -10.00 12.02
C ARG A 472 -18.79 -10.44 12.76
N LEU A 473 -17.98 -9.46 13.14
CA LEU A 473 -16.74 -9.73 13.89
C LEU A 473 -17.11 -10.13 15.31
N ASP A 474 -17.06 -11.43 15.61
CA ASP A 474 -17.03 -11.90 16.99
C ASP A 474 -15.85 -11.26 17.70
N PHE A 475 -16.12 -10.42 18.70
CA PHE A 475 -15.06 -9.90 19.56
C PHE A 475 -14.28 -11.08 20.12
N LEU A 476 -12.98 -11.13 19.84
CA LEU A 476 -12.04 -11.96 20.57
C LEU A 476 -12.10 -11.49 22.03
N THR A 477 -12.94 -12.16 22.82
CA THR A 477 -13.16 -11.85 24.24
C THR A 477 -11.80 -11.85 24.96
N LYS A 478 -11.67 -11.03 26.02
CA LYS A 478 -10.40 -10.73 26.70
C LYS A 478 -9.81 -11.94 27.43
N VAL A 479 -9.37 -12.92 26.66
CA VAL A 479 -8.93 -14.25 27.04
C VAL A 479 -7.60 -14.47 26.32
N ASN A 480 -6.53 -14.66 27.09
CA ASN A 480 -5.20 -15.00 26.62
C ASN A 480 -4.43 -13.95 25.78
N PHE A 481 -4.81 -12.66 25.79
CA PHE A 481 -3.86 -11.58 25.39
C PHE A 481 -2.86 -11.21 26.51
N SER A 482 -2.70 -12.11 27.49
CA SER A 482 -1.64 -12.10 28.49
C SER A 482 -0.94 -13.45 28.44
N LEU A 483 0.40 -13.43 28.53
CA LEU A 483 1.31 -14.57 28.73
C LEU A 483 1.65 -15.52 27.56
N THR A 484 1.21 -15.34 26.30
CA THR A 484 1.64 -16.20 25.17
C THR A 484 2.63 -15.54 24.19
N LYS A 485 3.94 -15.73 24.47
CA LYS A 485 5.15 -15.35 23.70
C LYS A 485 5.36 -13.84 23.39
N PRO A 486 6.57 -13.26 23.62
CA PRO A 486 6.86 -11.83 23.47
C PRO A 486 7.21 -11.36 22.03
N HIS A 487 6.88 -12.14 20.99
CA HIS A 487 7.42 -11.90 19.64
C HIS A 487 6.54 -11.00 18.74
N THR A 488 5.27 -10.79 19.09
CA THR A 488 4.28 -10.06 18.28
C THR A 488 3.43 -9.07 19.12
N ARG A 489 4.08 -8.23 19.94
CA ARG A 489 3.40 -7.16 20.69
C ARG A 489 3.08 -5.97 19.77
N PHE A 490 1.91 -5.99 19.16
CA PHE A 490 1.37 -4.86 18.40
C PHE A 490 0.84 -3.76 19.34
N LEU A 491 0.82 -2.51 18.87
CA LEU A 491 0.44 -1.35 19.69
C LEU A 491 -1.05 -1.30 20.00
N THR A 492 -1.37 -1.21 21.29
CA THR A 492 -2.70 -0.88 21.81
C THR A 492 -3.06 0.59 21.55
N LEU A 493 -4.35 0.92 21.63
CA LEU A 493 -4.83 2.31 21.46
C LEU A 493 -4.29 3.28 22.53
N ASP A 494 -3.96 2.76 23.72
CA ASP A 494 -3.36 3.54 24.81
C ASP A 494 -1.86 3.79 24.55
N GLU A 495 -1.13 2.84 23.98
CA GLU A 495 0.25 3.04 23.52
C GLU A 495 0.33 4.00 22.33
N TRP A 496 -0.62 3.92 21.37
CA TRP A 496 -0.77 4.92 20.30
C TRP A 496 -1.01 6.33 20.86
N SER A 497 -1.88 6.45 21.87
CA SER A 497 -2.13 7.72 22.54
C SER A 497 -0.85 8.22 23.23
N SER A 498 -0.13 7.34 23.93
CA SER A 498 1.15 7.67 24.58
C SER A 498 2.25 8.11 23.61
N ILE A 499 2.24 7.71 22.34
CA ILE A 499 3.19 8.21 21.32
C ILE A 499 2.89 9.69 21.01
N VAL A 500 1.63 10.03 20.78
CA VAL A 500 1.19 11.41 20.52
C VAL A 500 1.38 12.29 21.77
N ASP A 501 1.09 11.76 22.96
CA ASP A 501 1.28 12.44 24.24
C ASP A 501 2.76 12.64 24.59
N LYS A 502 3.69 11.83 24.07
CA LYS A 502 5.13 12.07 24.19
C LYS A 502 5.57 13.18 23.25
N ARG A 503 5.24 13.07 21.95
CA ARG A 503 5.64 14.04 20.92
C ARG A 503 5.10 15.45 21.19
N SER A 504 3.86 15.57 21.66
CA SER A 504 3.25 16.87 22.02
C SER A 504 3.83 17.52 23.29
N ARG A 505 4.53 16.77 24.15
CA ARG A 505 5.21 17.27 25.35
C ARG A 505 6.72 17.46 25.19
N ALA A 506 7.29 17.13 24.03
CA ALA A 506 8.71 17.35 23.76
C ALA A 506 9.00 18.86 23.62
N THR A 507 9.65 19.45 24.62
CA THR A 507 9.99 20.88 24.65
C THR A 507 11.40 21.18 24.19
N GLU A 508 12.33 20.23 24.32
CA GLU A 508 13.72 20.41 23.89
C GLU A 508 13.87 20.10 22.39
N ASP A 509 14.26 21.13 21.64
CA ASP A 509 14.51 21.04 20.20
C ASP A 509 15.75 20.19 19.86
N LEU A 510 15.72 19.59 18.67
CA LEU A 510 16.80 18.81 18.07
C LEU A 510 16.86 19.11 16.56
N THR A 511 17.92 19.77 16.11
CA THR A 511 18.10 20.14 14.69
C THR A 511 18.94 19.09 13.97
N ILE A 512 18.37 18.42 12.98
CA ILE A 512 19.09 17.48 12.10
C ILE A 512 19.09 18.03 10.67
N ALA A 513 20.28 18.09 10.07
CA ALA A 513 20.46 18.49 8.67
C ALA A 513 20.36 17.28 7.75
N ILE A 514 19.43 17.31 6.79
CA ILE A 514 19.32 16.32 5.72
C ILE A 514 19.97 16.91 4.46
N VAL A 515 21.10 16.34 4.03
CA VAL A 515 21.88 16.80 2.87
C VAL A 515 21.42 16.06 1.62
N ALA A 516 20.51 16.67 0.87
CA ALA A 516 19.67 16.00 -0.11
C ALA A 516 19.78 16.60 -1.53
N LYS A 517 19.42 15.78 -2.51
CA LYS A 517 19.32 16.13 -3.95
C LYS A 517 18.00 16.84 -4.28
N TYR A 518 17.00 16.73 -3.39
CA TYR A 518 15.67 17.31 -3.55
C TYR A 518 15.27 17.97 -2.23
N THR A 519 15.22 19.30 -2.19
CA THR A 519 15.12 20.08 -0.94
C THR A 519 13.99 21.10 -0.90
N SER A 520 13.35 21.37 -2.04
CA SER A 520 12.23 22.29 -2.11
C SER A 520 11.09 21.80 -1.24
N ARG A 521 10.92 22.43 -0.07
CA ARG A 521 9.83 22.20 0.89
C ARG A 521 8.47 22.70 0.36
N ASP A 522 8.47 23.24 -0.85
CA ASP A 522 7.30 23.67 -1.61
C ASP A 522 6.36 22.50 -1.91
N GLN A 523 5.09 22.83 -2.14
CA GLN A 523 3.97 21.89 -2.10
C GLN A 523 3.87 20.98 -3.35
N THR A 524 4.93 20.90 -4.14
CA THR A 524 5.03 20.22 -5.44
C THR A 524 5.76 18.87 -5.32
N GLY A 525 5.20 17.94 -4.53
CA GLY A 525 5.61 16.52 -4.48
C GLY A 525 6.90 16.19 -3.71
N THR A 526 7.89 17.08 -3.68
CA THR A 526 9.28 16.82 -3.24
C THR A 526 9.41 16.13 -1.89
N GLY A 527 8.56 16.48 -0.92
CA GLY A 527 8.62 15.94 0.45
C GLY A 527 8.37 14.43 0.57
N THR A 528 7.91 13.76 -0.49
CA THR A 528 7.71 12.30 -0.52
C THR A 528 8.99 11.52 -0.87
N ALA A 529 10.04 12.17 -1.39
CA ALA A 529 11.26 11.50 -1.87
C ALA A 529 12.20 10.99 -0.74
N TYR A 530 11.97 11.41 0.51
CA TYR A 530 12.73 11.00 1.71
C TYR A 530 11.80 10.67 2.89
N MET A 531 10.56 10.27 2.63
CA MET A 531 9.52 10.08 3.66
C MET A 531 9.92 9.03 4.70
N SER A 532 10.62 7.97 4.29
CA SER A 532 11.16 6.94 5.17
C SER A 532 12.23 7.50 6.10
N THR A 533 13.18 8.27 5.57
CA THR A 533 14.22 8.98 6.33
C THR A 533 13.59 9.90 7.38
N ILE A 534 12.56 10.67 7.00
CA ILE A 534 11.81 11.54 7.90
C ILE A 534 11.15 10.73 9.02
N CYS A 535 10.36 9.70 8.68
CA CYS A 535 9.69 8.86 9.69
C CYS A 535 10.70 8.17 10.62
N ALA A 536 11.86 7.75 10.13
CA ALA A 536 12.88 7.11 10.96
C ALA A 536 13.52 8.09 11.96
N LEU A 537 13.82 9.33 11.55
CA LEU A 537 14.23 10.40 12.47
C LEU A 537 13.13 10.74 13.48
N GLU A 538 11.86 10.78 13.05
CA GLU A 538 10.72 11.05 13.93
C GLU A 538 10.51 9.96 15.00
N HIS A 539 10.71 8.69 14.66
CA HIS A 539 10.66 7.59 15.63
C HIS A 539 11.79 7.72 16.65
N ALA A 540 13.02 8.00 16.19
CA ALA A 540 14.19 8.17 17.06
C ALA A 540 14.07 9.39 17.99
N ALA A 541 13.61 10.53 17.47
CA ALA A 541 13.39 11.74 18.28
C ALA A 541 12.27 11.51 19.33
N ASN A 542 11.19 10.82 18.97
CA ASN A 542 10.13 10.43 19.93
C ASN A 542 10.67 9.50 21.03
N TYR A 543 11.54 8.55 20.69
CA TYR A 543 12.17 7.65 21.67
C TYR A 543 12.98 8.42 22.72
N VAL A 544 13.77 9.41 22.28
CA VAL A 544 14.62 10.26 23.14
C VAL A 544 13.85 11.47 23.73
N GLY A 545 12.57 11.65 23.39
CA GLY A 545 11.71 12.72 23.90
C GLY A 545 12.00 14.12 23.35
N ARG A 546 12.53 14.21 22.13
CA ARG A 546 13.02 15.44 21.48
C ARG A 546 12.08 15.96 20.39
N LYS A 547 12.00 17.28 20.25
CA LYS A 547 11.25 17.98 19.20
C LYS A 547 12.12 18.12 17.96
N LEU A 548 11.93 17.23 16.99
CA LEU A 548 12.73 17.20 15.76
C LEU A 548 12.44 18.42 14.87
N THR A 549 13.49 19.16 14.55
CA THR A 549 13.51 20.19 13.52
C THR A 549 14.39 19.72 12.36
N ILE A 550 13.79 19.49 11.19
CA ILE A 550 14.51 19.11 9.97
C ILE A 550 14.97 20.36 9.23
N LEU A 551 16.28 20.45 9.03
CA LEU A 551 16.95 21.47 8.23
C LEU A 551 17.32 20.86 6.87
N TRP A 552 16.74 21.38 5.80
CA TRP A 552 16.98 20.89 4.44
C TRP A 552 18.19 21.60 3.84
N VAL A 553 19.22 20.82 3.51
CA VAL A 553 20.49 21.30 2.96
C VAL A 553 20.61 20.78 1.53
N ASP A 554 20.66 21.66 0.53
CA ASP A 554 20.79 21.20 -0.85
C ASP A 554 22.23 20.88 -1.20
N SER A 555 22.43 19.62 -1.55
CA SER A 555 23.71 19.11 -2.04
C SER A 555 24.28 19.93 -3.21
N THR A 556 23.49 20.47 -4.14
CA THR A 556 24.07 21.26 -5.25
C THR A 556 24.55 22.65 -4.85
N GLU A 557 24.07 23.21 -3.74
CA GLU A 557 24.56 24.52 -3.25
C GLU A 557 25.97 24.39 -2.62
N LEU A 558 26.32 23.19 -2.13
CA LEU A 558 27.68 22.83 -1.67
C LEU A 558 28.65 22.49 -2.81
N GLU A 559 28.18 22.44 -4.07
CA GLU A 559 29.02 22.25 -5.28
C GLU A 559 29.53 23.58 -5.85
N HIS A 560 29.05 24.71 -5.31
CA HIS A 560 29.61 26.03 -5.63
C HIS A 560 30.98 26.25 -4.97
N PRO A 561 31.88 27.06 -5.56
CA PRO A 561 33.18 27.35 -4.96
C PRO A 561 33.08 27.94 -3.54
N PRO A 562 34.01 27.60 -2.62
CA PRO A 562 34.13 28.26 -1.33
C PRO A 562 34.26 29.78 -1.46
N GLY A 563 33.70 30.52 -0.49
CA GLY A 563 33.57 31.98 -0.54
C GLY A 563 32.38 32.50 -1.36
N THR A 564 31.59 31.64 -2.02
CA THR A 564 30.33 32.05 -2.67
C THR A 564 29.18 32.10 -1.67
N MET A 565 28.24 33.05 -1.88
CA MET A 565 27.09 33.26 -0.97
C MET A 565 26.25 31.99 -0.76
N GLN A 566 26.11 31.16 -1.80
CA GLN A 566 25.45 29.86 -1.76
C GLN A 566 26.18 28.89 -0.84
N TYR A 567 27.49 28.71 -1.06
CA TYR A 567 28.31 27.80 -0.27
C TYR A 567 28.35 28.20 1.21
N GLU A 568 28.71 29.47 1.51
CA GLU A 568 28.83 29.96 2.89
C GLU A 568 27.52 29.83 3.67
N LYS A 569 26.39 30.22 3.07
CA LYS A 569 25.05 30.04 3.67
C LYS A 569 24.76 28.57 3.99
N THR A 570 25.19 27.66 3.11
CA THR A 570 24.89 26.23 3.22
C THR A 570 25.80 25.53 4.23
N ILE A 571 27.05 25.99 4.39
CA ILE A 571 27.93 25.63 5.51
C ILE A 571 27.36 26.15 6.84
N SER A 572 26.91 27.41 6.92
CA SER A 572 26.27 27.95 8.13
C SER A 572 25.03 27.14 8.57
N MET A 573 24.31 26.52 7.63
CA MET A 573 23.21 25.60 7.94
C MET A 573 23.71 24.28 8.53
N LEU A 574 24.86 23.74 8.08
CA LEU A 574 25.48 22.56 8.70
C LEU A 574 26.03 22.86 10.09
N GLU A 575 26.58 24.05 10.33
CA GLU A 575 27.05 24.51 11.65
C GLU A 575 25.91 24.60 12.69
N CYS A 576 24.69 24.93 12.26
CA CYS A 576 23.51 24.98 13.12
C CYS A 576 22.89 23.61 13.44
N ALA A 577 23.43 22.51 12.93
CA ALA A 577 22.86 21.17 13.08
C ALA A 577 23.53 20.37 14.22
N ASN A 578 22.72 19.72 15.06
CA ASN A 578 23.21 18.80 16.10
C ASN A 578 23.67 17.45 15.52
N GLY A 579 23.23 17.13 14.31
CA GLY A 579 23.64 15.95 13.54
C GLY A 579 23.32 16.11 12.05
N ILE A 580 24.09 15.42 11.22
CA ILE A 580 24.02 15.47 9.76
C ILE A 580 23.67 14.07 9.23
N ILE A 581 22.74 13.98 8.29
CA ILE A 581 22.43 12.75 7.57
C ILE A 581 22.51 12.97 6.05
N VAL A 582 23.23 12.08 5.37
CA VAL A 582 23.25 11.97 3.92
C VAL A 582 22.43 10.73 3.53
N PRO A 583 21.19 10.90 3.02
CA PRO A 583 20.37 9.79 2.55
C PRO A 583 20.87 9.25 1.20
N GLY A 584 20.30 8.10 0.82
CA GLY A 584 20.50 7.48 -0.48
C GLY A 584 20.16 8.37 -1.67
N GLY A 585 20.47 7.89 -2.87
CA GLY A 585 20.23 8.59 -4.13
C GLY A 585 20.87 7.86 -5.30
N PHE A 586 20.85 8.49 -6.46
CA PHE A 586 21.39 7.98 -7.72
C PHE A 586 21.81 9.13 -8.63
N GLY A 587 22.81 8.91 -9.48
CA GLY A 587 23.30 9.82 -10.49
C GLY A 587 24.09 11.03 -9.96
N ASP A 588 24.96 11.53 -10.83
CA ASP A 588 25.88 12.67 -10.68
C ASP A 588 25.42 13.88 -9.83
N ARG A 589 24.27 14.50 -10.12
CA ARG A 589 23.89 15.81 -9.54
C ARG A 589 23.79 15.72 -8.01
N GLY A 590 24.53 16.58 -7.31
CA GLY A 590 24.54 16.63 -5.85
C GLY A 590 25.44 15.58 -5.18
N THR A 591 26.37 14.96 -5.90
CA THR A 591 27.31 14.00 -5.31
C THR A 591 28.50 14.70 -4.66
N GLN A 592 29.10 15.69 -5.32
CA GLN A 592 30.27 16.40 -4.79
C GLN A 592 29.92 17.20 -3.53
N GLY A 593 28.71 17.77 -3.46
CA GLY A 593 28.23 18.43 -2.25
C GLY A 593 27.97 17.48 -1.07
N LYS A 594 27.63 16.21 -1.34
CA LYS A 594 27.54 15.17 -0.30
C LYS A 594 28.92 14.74 0.21
N ILE A 595 29.92 14.68 -0.67
CA ILE A 595 31.33 14.46 -0.29
C ILE A 595 31.80 15.59 0.62
N VAL A 596 31.54 16.86 0.25
CA VAL A 596 31.82 18.04 1.09
C VAL A 596 31.14 17.94 2.45
N ALA A 597 29.84 17.58 2.51
CA ALA A 597 29.13 17.46 3.79
C ALA A 597 29.66 16.32 4.68
N ALA A 598 30.05 15.19 4.11
CA ALA A 598 30.63 14.06 4.85
C ALA A 598 32.03 14.39 5.39
N SER A 599 32.85 15.11 4.61
CA SER A 599 34.14 15.66 5.05
C SER A 599 33.95 16.72 6.16
N TRP A 600 32.98 17.63 5.99
CA TRP A 600 32.67 18.69 6.95
C TRP A 600 32.24 18.13 8.31
N ALA A 601 31.32 17.15 8.33
CA ALA A 601 30.87 16.50 9.55
C ALA A 601 32.06 15.85 10.29
N ARG A 602 32.90 15.11 9.56
CA ARG A 602 34.10 14.45 10.10
C ARG A 602 35.07 15.43 10.74
N LYS A 603 35.43 16.49 10.02
CA LYS A 603 36.43 17.49 10.45
C LYS A 603 35.96 18.31 11.64
N ASN A 604 34.67 18.59 11.75
CA ASN A 604 34.08 19.36 12.85
C ASN A 604 33.52 18.50 14.00
N ARG A 605 33.65 17.16 13.91
CA ARG A 605 33.13 16.19 14.89
C ARG A 605 31.60 16.24 15.08
N THR A 606 30.86 16.65 14.05
CA THR A 606 29.39 16.66 14.07
C THR A 606 28.86 15.24 13.85
N PRO A 607 27.96 14.71 14.71
CA PRO A 607 27.35 13.39 14.54
C PRO A 607 26.82 13.15 13.12
N PHE A 608 27.26 12.06 12.49
CA PHE A 608 27.02 11.78 11.07
C PHE A 608 26.40 10.41 10.82
N LEU A 609 25.41 10.35 9.92
CA LEU A 609 24.89 9.12 9.34
C LEU A 609 24.89 9.18 7.81
N GLY A 610 25.63 8.27 7.17
CA GLY A 610 25.55 8.02 5.74
C GLY A 610 24.67 6.79 5.45
N VAL A 611 23.68 6.90 4.57
CA VAL A 611 22.79 5.79 4.18
C VAL A 611 22.92 5.49 2.69
N CYS A 612 23.25 4.26 2.32
CA CYS A 612 23.51 3.81 0.94
C CYS A 612 24.52 4.75 0.25
N LEU A 613 24.11 5.56 -0.72
CA LEU A 613 24.95 6.60 -1.34
C LEU A 613 25.62 7.54 -0.30
N GLY A 614 25.01 7.76 0.87
CA GLY A 614 25.64 8.52 1.95
C GLY A 614 26.88 7.87 2.57
N MET A 615 26.90 6.54 2.69
CA MET A 615 28.09 5.79 3.08
C MET A 615 29.16 5.87 1.99
N GLN A 616 28.77 5.66 0.73
CA GLN A 616 29.66 5.78 -0.42
C GLN A 616 30.35 7.16 -0.52
N MET A 617 29.60 8.25 -0.33
CA MET A 617 30.17 9.61 -0.33
C MET A 617 31.07 9.88 0.88
N ALA A 618 30.84 9.23 2.03
CA ALA A 618 31.76 9.27 3.17
C ALA A 618 33.07 8.50 2.90
N VAL A 619 33.02 7.35 2.22
CA VAL A 619 34.22 6.62 1.75
C VAL A 619 35.05 7.50 0.79
N VAL A 620 34.40 8.13 -0.20
CA VAL A 620 35.09 9.03 -1.14
C VAL A 620 35.70 10.23 -0.43
N ALA A 621 34.95 10.89 0.47
CA ALA A 621 35.46 12.01 1.27
C ALA A 621 36.69 11.64 2.11
N PHE A 622 36.68 10.47 2.74
CA PHE A 622 37.81 9.97 3.53
C PHE A 622 39.04 9.66 2.66
N CYS A 623 38.84 9.07 1.47
CA CYS A 623 39.92 8.78 0.53
C CYS A 623 40.57 10.05 -0.04
N GLN A 624 39.77 11.09 -0.32
CA GLN A 624 40.27 12.40 -0.74
C GLN A 624 41.04 13.10 0.39
N ASP A 625 40.49 13.11 1.61
CA ASP A 625 41.07 13.83 2.75
C ASP A 625 42.33 13.18 3.35
N GLU A 626 42.29 11.88 3.66
CA GLU A 626 43.29 11.22 4.52
C GLU A 626 44.27 10.35 3.74
N LEU A 627 43.86 9.82 2.57
CA LEU A 627 44.74 9.03 1.70
C LEU A 627 45.37 9.88 0.56
N GLY A 628 45.01 11.16 0.45
CA GLY A 628 45.49 12.05 -0.60
C GLY A 628 45.10 11.61 -2.01
N LEU A 629 44.01 10.85 -2.16
CA LEU A 629 43.54 10.35 -3.46
C LEU A 629 42.70 11.42 -4.16
N ASP A 630 43.36 12.50 -4.57
CA ASP A 630 42.78 13.63 -5.29
C ASP A 630 41.92 13.17 -6.47
N GLY A 631 40.68 13.66 -6.52
CA GLY A 631 39.72 13.33 -7.57
C GLY A 631 39.22 11.89 -7.59
N CYS A 632 39.46 11.07 -6.55
CA CYS A 632 38.87 9.73 -6.48
C CYS A 632 37.34 9.76 -6.40
N THR A 633 36.67 8.75 -6.96
CA THR A 633 35.22 8.74 -7.21
C THR A 633 34.65 7.32 -7.36
N SER A 634 33.40 7.20 -7.83
CA SER A 634 32.73 5.95 -8.21
C SER A 634 32.75 5.72 -9.72
N GLU A 635 32.77 4.44 -10.12
CA GLU A 635 32.44 4.01 -11.50
C GLU A 635 31.04 4.47 -11.96
N GLU A 636 30.14 4.87 -11.05
CA GLU A 636 28.85 5.50 -11.41
C GLU A 636 29.02 6.88 -12.05
N PHE A 637 30.02 7.66 -11.60
CA PHE A 637 30.15 9.08 -11.94
C PHE A 637 31.28 9.36 -12.93
N ASP A 638 32.26 8.46 -13.03
CA ASP A 638 33.21 8.40 -14.14
C ASP A 638 33.21 7.01 -14.80
N PRO A 639 32.25 6.72 -15.69
CA PRO A 639 32.25 5.49 -16.49
C PRO A 639 33.30 5.49 -17.62
N ALA A 640 34.15 6.52 -17.72
CA ALA A 640 35.22 6.61 -18.72
C ALA A 640 36.60 6.18 -18.20
N GLY A 641 36.76 5.92 -16.89
CA GLY A 641 37.99 5.37 -16.31
C GLY A 641 39.17 6.34 -16.27
N GLN A 642 38.90 7.63 -16.07
CA GLN A 642 39.90 8.70 -16.01
C GLN A 642 40.36 9.00 -14.58
N ALA A 643 39.47 8.80 -13.61
CA ALA A 643 39.69 9.04 -12.18
C ALA A 643 40.00 7.74 -11.40
N THR A 644 40.42 7.89 -10.13
CA THR A 644 40.64 6.74 -9.25
C THR A 644 39.32 6.23 -8.68
N HIS A 645 38.88 5.02 -9.08
CA HIS A 645 37.66 4.41 -8.56
C HIS A 645 37.89 3.74 -7.19
N VAL A 646 37.45 4.40 -6.12
CA VAL A 646 37.39 3.83 -4.76
C VAL A 646 36.06 3.09 -4.50
N LEU A 647 35.08 3.27 -5.38
CA LEU A 647 33.83 2.51 -5.43
C LEU A 647 33.68 1.87 -6.82
N ARG A 648 33.37 0.56 -6.86
CA ARG A 648 33.26 -0.23 -8.10
C ARG A 648 31.91 -0.90 -8.26
N TYR A 649 31.50 -1.18 -9.50
CA TYR A 649 30.29 -1.93 -9.81
C TYR A 649 30.47 -3.42 -9.48
N MET A 650 29.63 -3.98 -8.60
CA MET A 650 29.67 -5.40 -8.23
C MET A 650 28.25 -6.00 -8.15
N PRO A 651 27.60 -6.22 -9.31
CA PRO A 651 26.21 -6.66 -9.36
C PRO A 651 26.00 -8.09 -8.85
N GLU A 652 24.82 -8.36 -8.29
CA GLU A 652 24.39 -9.75 -8.08
C GLU A 652 23.86 -10.39 -9.36
N MET A 653 24.54 -11.45 -9.80
CA MET A 653 24.09 -12.34 -10.86
C MET A 653 23.03 -13.33 -10.31
N SER A 654 21.80 -12.85 -10.11
CA SER A 654 20.69 -13.72 -9.71
C SER A 654 19.95 -14.31 -10.92
N ASN A 655 19.70 -15.62 -10.90
CA ASN A 655 19.02 -16.33 -12.01
C ASN A 655 17.58 -15.86 -12.28
N ASN A 656 16.95 -15.17 -11.31
CA ASN A 656 15.56 -14.74 -11.39
C ASN A 656 15.40 -13.32 -11.97
N TYR A 657 16.45 -12.48 -11.96
CA TYR A 657 16.40 -11.08 -12.40
C TYR A 657 17.45 -10.80 -13.48
N MET A 658 17.24 -11.35 -14.68
CA MET A 658 18.01 -10.97 -15.87
C MET A 658 17.72 -9.50 -16.27
N GLY A 659 18.50 -8.55 -15.75
CA GLY A 659 18.58 -7.20 -16.31
C GLY A 659 19.04 -6.05 -15.40
N THR A 660 18.88 -6.11 -14.07
CA THR A 660 19.07 -4.92 -13.21
C THR A 660 20.45 -4.81 -12.56
N GLY A 661 21.06 -5.94 -12.18
CA GLY A 661 22.32 -5.99 -11.44
C GLY A 661 22.28 -5.39 -10.02
N LEU A 662 21.08 -5.18 -9.46
CA LEU A 662 20.91 -4.59 -8.13
C LEU A 662 21.21 -5.60 -7.02
N VAL A 663 21.93 -5.14 -5.99
CA VAL A 663 21.88 -5.76 -4.66
C VAL A 663 20.60 -5.28 -3.98
N LEU A 664 19.67 -6.21 -3.75
CA LEU A 664 18.26 -5.90 -3.50
C LEU A 664 17.63 -6.83 -2.44
N GLY A 665 16.68 -6.30 -1.68
CA GLY A 665 15.91 -7.05 -0.67
C GLY A 665 16.64 -7.22 0.66
N ALA A 666 16.15 -8.13 1.51
CA ALA A 666 16.74 -8.41 2.81
C ALA A 666 18.05 -9.19 2.70
N ARG A 667 19.12 -8.66 3.28
CA ARG A 667 20.48 -9.24 3.31
C ARG A 667 20.98 -9.34 4.74
N THR A 668 21.79 -10.38 5.01
CA THR A 668 22.40 -10.58 6.33
C THR A 668 23.75 -9.89 6.35
N ILE A 669 23.92 -8.95 7.27
CA ILE A 669 25.16 -8.21 7.52
C ILE A 669 25.79 -8.77 8.80
N LYS A 670 27.04 -9.20 8.71
CA LYS A 670 27.88 -9.63 9.83
C LYS A 670 28.51 -8.40 10.46
N LEU A 671 28.22 -8.13 11.73
CA LEU A 671 28.74 -7.01 12.49
C LEU A 671 29.91 -7.43 13.40
N LYS A 672 30.94 -6.60 13.45
CA LYS A 672 32.10 -6.75 14.33
C LYS A 672 31.66 -6.57 15.79
N ALA A 673 31.85 -7.60 16.61
CA ALA A 673 31.43 -7.58 18.01
C ALA A 673 32.00 -6.36 18.76
N GLY A 674 31.12 -5.62 19.45
CA GLY A 674 31.48 -4.41 20.19
C GLY A 674 31.60 -3.12 19.38
N SER A 675 31.45 -3.15 18.04
CA SER A 675 31.36 -1.92 17.24
C SER A 675 30.10 -1.11 17.57
N VAL A 676 30.08 0.19 17.28
CA VAL A 676 28.92 1.05 17.54
C VAL A 676 27.67 0.50 16.86
N ALA A 677 27.78 -0.02 15.64
CA ALA A 677 26.68 -0.71 14.97
C ALA A 677 26.22 -1.96 15.75
N SER A 678 27.13 -2.85 16.14
CA SER A 678 26.78 -4.05 16.92
C SER A 678 26.08 -3.71 18.24
N ARG A 679 26.57 -2.70 18.98
CA ARG A 679 25.98 -2.20 20.22
C ARG A 679 24.58 -1.61 20.00
N LEU A 680 24.38 -0.82 18.94
CA LEU A 680 23.07 -0.25 18.57
C LEU A 680 22.00 -1.31 18.29
N TYR A 681 22.36 -2.46 17.69
CA TYR A 681 21.44 -3.57 17.48
C TYR A 681 21.26 -4.49 18.70
N GLY A 682 21.75 -4.09 19.89
CA GLY A 682 21.63 -4.86 21.13
C GLY A 682 22.71 -5.93 21.31
N GLY A 683 23.94 -5.66 20.84
CA GLY A 683 25.11 -6.52 21.02
C GLY A 683 25.22 -7.70 20.05
N VAL A 684 24.42 -7.74 18.98
CA VAL A 684 24.44 -8.84 18.01
C VAL A 684 25.54 -8.70 16.95
N THR A 685 26.01 -9.84 16.44
CA THR A 685 27.02 -9.94 15.38
C THR A 685 26.43 -10.31 14.01
N GLU A 686 25.12 -10.53 13.91
CA GLU A 686 24.41 -10.70 12.63
C GLU A 686 23.08 -9.93 12.70
N VAL A 687 22.80 -9.14 11.66
CA VAL A 687 21.53 -8.42 11.47
C VAL A 687 21.01 -8.65 10.05
N VAL A 688 19.70 -8.50 9.86
CA VAL A 688 19.08 -8.59 8.53
C VAL A 688 18.47 -7.25 8.16
N GLU A 689 18.99 -6.60 7.13
CA GLU A 689 18.55 -5.28 6.66
C GLU A 689 18.26 -5.24 5.16
N ARG A 690 17.47 -4.25 4.72
CA ARG A 690 17.08 -4.13 3.30
C ARG A 690 18.09 -3.31 2.50
N GLN A 691 18.47 -3.77 1.32
CA GLN A 691 19.41 -3.12 0.42
C GLN A 691 18.78 -2.74 -0.92
N ARG A 692 19.35 -1.72 -1.59
CA ARG A 692 18.96 -1.25 -2.92
C ARG A 692 20.09 -0.45 -3.59
N HIS A 693 21.14 -1.13 -4.05
CA HIS A 693 22.33 -0.46 -4.61
C HIS A 693 23.05 -1.33 -5.66
N LYS A 694 24.16 -0.82 -6.21
CA LYS A 694 24.95 -1.46 -7.30
C LYS A 694 26.47 -1.40 -7.12
N TYR A 695 26.96 -0.51 -6.25
CA TYR A 695 28.36 -0.12 -6.18
C TYR A 695 28.91 -0.38 -4.78
N GLU A 696 30.07 -1.01 -4.72
CA GLU A 696 30.72 -1.48 -3.49
C GLU A 696 32.04 -0.76 -3.28
N VAL A 697 32.56 -0.78 -2.05
CA VAL A 697 33.93 -0.35 -1.76
C VAL A 697 34.93 -1.21 -2.54
N ASN A 698 35.87 -0.56 -3.22
CA ASN A 698 36.88 -1.26 -4.02
C ASN A 698 37.94 -1.90 -3.09
N GLU A 699 37.99 -3.23 -3.10
CA GLU A 699 38.83 -4.08 -2.23
C GLU A 699 40.30 -3.63 -2.12
N LYS A 700 40.84 -3.08 -3.22
CA LYS A 700 42.21 -2.56 -3.31
C LYS A 700 42.55 -1.48 -2.26
N TYR A 701 41.56 -0.72 -1.80
CA TYR A 701 41.77 0.45 -0.93
C TYR A 701 41.39 0.21 0.53
N ILE A 702 40.83 -0.98 0.85
CA ILE A 702 40.29 -1.31 2.18
C ILE A 702 41.38 -1.23 3.27
N SER A 703 42.51 -1.92 3.10
CA SER A 703 43.59 -1.93 4.10
C SER A 703 44.13 -0.53 4.40
N SER A 704 44.32 0.31 3.38
CA SER A 704 44.80 1.69 3.56
C SER A 704 43.78 2.57 4.28
N MET A 705 42.48 2.36 4.06
CA MET A 705 41.42 3.05 4.82
C MET A 705 41.41 2.61 6.29
N GLU A 706 41.58 1.32 6.58
CA GLU A 706 41.64 0.83 7.97
C GLU A 706 42.91 1.30 8.69
N GLU A 707 44.07 1.32 8.02
CA GLU A 707 45.33 1.86 8.54
C GLU A 707 45.25 3.36 8.86
N ALA A 708 44.46 4.12 8.10
CA ALA A 708 44.17 5.54 8.35
C ALA A 708 43.02 5.78 9.36
N GLY A 709 42.36 4.73 9.85
CA GLY A 709 41.33 4.83 10.90
C GLY A 709 39.87 4.89 10.44
N LEU A 710 39.56 4.54 9.19
CA LEU A 710 38.19 4.21 8.76
C LEU A 710 37.99 2.69 8.83
N ARG A 711 37.34 2.22 9.90
CA ARG A 711 37.13 0.80 10.19
C ARG A 711 35.93 0.25 9.41
N PHE A 712 36.06 -0.93 8.80
CA PHE A 712 34.91 -1.66 8.26
C PHE A 712 34.35 -2.59 9.34
N THR A 713 33.19 -2.22 9.89
CA THR A 713 32.59 -2.89 11.06
C THR A 713 31.40 -3.77 10.71
N GLY A 714 30.95 -3.73 9.46
CA GLY A 714 29.91 -4.60 8.92
C GLY A 714 30.27 -5.08 7.54
N MET A 715 30.06 -6.37 7.27
CA MET A 715 30.37 -7.04 6.01
C MET A 715 29.21 -7.95 5.58
N ASP A 716 29.16 -8.30 4.30
CA ASP A 716 28.20 -9.31 3.82
C ASP A 716 28.53 -10.73 4.31
N GLN A 717 27.71 -11.71 3.93
CA GLN A 717 27.97 -13.11 4.33
C GLN A 717 29.26 -13.69 3.75
N THR A 718 29.73 -13.23 2.58
CA THR A 718 30.98 -13.67 1.93
C THR A 718 32.22 -12.96 2.46
N GLY A 719 32.07 -11.75 3.01
CA GLY A 719 33.20 -10.90 3.43
C GLY A 719 33.86 -10.13 2.27
N GLN A 720 33.22 -10.08 1.10
CA GLN A 720 33.72 -9.35 -0.07
C GLN A 720 33.17 -7.93 -0.17
N ARG A 721 32.04 -7.66 0.49
CA ARG A 721 31.36 -6.35 0.47
C ARG A 721 31.39 -5.73 1.86
N MET A 722 31.63 -4.42 1.87
CA MET A 722 31.74 -3.62 3.09
C MET A 722 30.44 -2.85 3.28
N GLU A 723 29.69 -3.23 4.30
CA GLU A 723 28.28 -2.87 4.52
C GLU A 723 28.11 -1.78 5.58
N VAL A 724 29.09 -1.64 6.49
CA VAL A 724 29.10 -0.62 7.54
C VAL A 724 30.52 -0.08 7.76
N ILE A 725 30.63 1.25 7.84
CA ILE A 725 31.86 1.98 8.23
C ILE A 725 31.66 2.72 9.54
N GLU A 726 32.69 2.71 10.38
CA GLU A 726 32.81 3.50 11.60
C GLU A 726 34.21 4.15 11.62
N LEU A 727 34.34 5.36 12.19
CA LEU A 727 35.65 5.93 12.46
C LEU A 727 36.28 5.27 13.70
N ASP A 728 37.61 5.20 13.73
CA ASP A 728 38.35 4.75 14.90
C ASP A 728 38.12 5.70 16.10
N GLU A 729 37.81 5.13 17.26
CA GLU A 729 37.58 5.86 18.52
C GLU A 729 38.75 6.79 18.88
N SER A 730 39.98 6.43 18.50
CA SER A 730 41.19 7.25 18.73
C SER A 730 41.17 8.60 17.99
N LEU A 731 40.37 8.76 16.94
CA LEU A 731 40.16 10.04 16.24
C LEU A 731 39.25 11.00 17.04
N GLY A 732 38.56 10.50 18.08
CA GLY A 732 37.74 11.30 18.99
C GLY A 732 36.48 11.89 18.36
N HIS A 733 35.90 11.21 17.37
CA HIS A 733 34.65 11.61 16.73
C HIS A 733 33.45 11.01 17.50
N PRO A 734 32.43 11.79 17.92
CA PRO A 734 31.38 11.30 18.81
C PRO A 734 30.46 10.26 18.17
N PHE A 735 30.15 10.40 16.87
CA PHE A 735 29.42 9.39 16.10
C PHE A 735 29.62 9.62 14.60
N TYR A 736 30.23 8.66 13.89
CA TYR A 736 30.35 8.70 12.43
C TYR A 736 30.08 7.30 11.89
N LEU A 737 28.87 7.09 11.39
CA LEU A 737 28.40 5.79 10.92
C LEU A 737 27.99 5.91 9.45
N GLY A 738 28.49 5.02 8.60
CA GLY A 738 27.94 4.78 7.27
C GLY A 738 27.35 3.38 7.20
N VAL A 739 26.16 3.24 6.62
CA VAL A 739 25.53 1.94 6.33
C VAL A 739 25.14 1.88 4.85
N GLN A 740 25.42 0.75 4.19
CA GLN A 740 25.10 0.54 2.78
C GLN A 740 23.64 0.11 2.56
N CYS A 741 22.99 -0.40 3.61
CA CYS A 741 21.57 -0.73 3.66
C CYS A 741 20.66 0.49 3.95
N HIS A 742 19.35 0.29 3.88
CA HIS A 742 18.29 1.27 4.16
C HIS A 742 17.48 0.92 5.42
N PRO A 743 18.02 1.15 6.64
CA PRO A 743 17.35 0.78 7.90
C PRO A 743 16.06 1.60 8.16
N GLU A 744 15.84 2.71 7.47
CA GLU A 744 14.61 3.52 7.49
C GLU A 744 13.35 2.77 7.02
N PHE A 745 13.52 1.67 6.27
CA PHE A 745 12.40 0.80 5.88
C PHE A 745 11.92 -0.09 7.04
N LYS A 746 12.83 -0.50 7.95
CA LYS A 746 12.51 -1.33 9.13
C LYS A 746 12.13 -0.55 10.38
N SER A 747 12.37 0.76 10.42
CA SER A 747 11.96 1.65 11.52
C SER A 747 10.45 1.53 11.83
N ARG A 748 10.08 1.49 13.12
CA ARG A 748 8.68 1.47 13.62
C ARG A 748 8.47 2.54 14.71
N PRO A 749 7.25 3.08 14.92
CA PRO A 749 6.97 4.12 15.93
C PRO A 749 7.34 3.76 17.38
N SER A 750 7.39 2.47 17.69
CA SER A 750 7.79 1.90 18.98
C SER A 750 9.20 1.30 19.01
N ASN A 751 9.82 1.12 17.84
CA ASN A 751 11.13 0.49 17.66
C ASN A 751 11.86 1.23 16.52
N PRO A 752 12.54 2.36 16.80
CA PRO A 752 13.22 3.16 15.79
C PRO A 752 14.39 2.38 15.17
N ALA A 753 14.72 2.71 13.92
CA ALA A 753 15.90 2.18 13.24
C ALA A 753 17.19 2.46 14.03
N PRO A 754 17.99 1.45 14.44
CA PRO A 754 19.11 1.67 15.34
C PRO A 754 20.18 2.66 14.84
N PRO A 755 20.57 2.69 13.55
CA PRO A 755 21.48 3.73 13.03
C PRO A 755 20.93 5.17 13.19
N PHE A 756 19.62 5.34 12.99
CA PHE A 756 18.94 6.63 13.20
C PHE A 756 18.82 6.99 14.68
N LEU A 757 18.59 6.00 15.56
CA LEU A 757 18.61 6.20 17.01
C LEU A 757 20.01 6.57 17.49
N GLY A 758 21.07 5.93 16.98
CA GLY A 758 22.46 6.28 17.27
C GLY A 758 22.79 7.73 16.93
N LEU A 759 22.41 8.20 15.73
CA LEU A 759 22.56 9.60 15.33
C LEU A 759 21.86 10.56 16.32
N VAL A 760 20.62 10.26 16.71
CA VAL A 760 19.84 11.11 17.63
C VAL A 760 20.39 11.08 19.06
N LEU A 761 20.85 9.93 19.54
CA LEU A 761 21.50 9.80 20.85
C LEU A 761 22.85 10.57 20.87
N ALA A 762 23.64 10.49 19.80
CA ALA A 762 24.88 11.25 19.68
C ALA A 762 24.62 12.76 19.60
N ALA A 763 23.66 13.20 18.77
CA ALA A 763 23.24 14.59 18.64
C ALA A 763 22.62 15.20 19.91
N THR A 764 22.28 14.37 20.91
CA THR A 764 21.78 14.79 22.23
C THR A 764 22.75 14.54 23.39
N GLY A 765 23.96 14.02 23.11
CA GLY A 765 24.97 13.70 24.14
C GLY A 765 24.63 12.48 25.00
N GLN A 766 23.73 11.61 24.53
CA GLN A 766 23.21 10.46 25.29
C GLN A 766 23.71 9.09 24.77
N LEU A 767 24.66 9.06 23.82
CA LEU A 767 25.07 7.85 23.10
C LEU A 767 25.41 6.67 24.02
N GLU A 768 26.42 6.77 24.89
CA GLU A 768 26.83 5.63 25.74
C GLU A 768 25.74 5.15 26.69
N LYS A 769 24.88 6.05 27.19
CA LYS A 769 23.71 5.66 27.99
C LYS A 769 22.73 4.85 27.15
N GLY A 770 22.41 5.32 25.95
CA GLY A 770 21.47 4.65 25.05
C GLY A 770 22.02 3.31 24.52
N LEU A 771 23.34 3.22 24.25
CA LEU A 771 23.99 1.96 23.91
C LEU A 771 23.86 0.95 25.06
N ALA A 772 24.20 1.33 26.29
CA ALA A 772 24.04 0.45 27.46
C ALA A 772 22.57 0.03 27.70
N GLU A 773 21.60 0.91 27.44
CA GLU A 773 20.17 0.58 27.51
C GLU A 773 19.72 -0.40 26.40
N LEU A 774 20.26 -0.28 25.18
CA LEU A 774 19.99 -1.20 24.06
C LEU A 774 20.68 -2.56 24.25
N GLU A 775 21.93 -2.57 24.72
CA GLU A 775 22.69 -3.78 25.07
C GLU A 775 22.00 -4.57 26.19
N ALA A 776 21.44 -3.88 27.19
CA ALA A 776 20.66 -4.50 28.27
C ALA A 776 19.25 -4.98 27.83
N ALA A 777 18.65 -4.35 26.82
CA ALA A 777 17.36 -4.78 26.25
C ALA A 777 17.50 -5.96 25.27
N GLY A 778 18.65 -6.08 24.60
CA GLY A 778 18.92 -7.07 23.56
C GLY A 778 18.21 -6.77 22.23
N PRO A 779 18.39 -7.64 21.22
CA PRO A 779 17.92 -7.39 19.85
C PRO A 779 16.39 -7.37 19.73
N ALA A 780 15.87 -6.33 19.08
CA ALA A 780 14.45 -6.20 18.74
C ALA A 780 14.04 -7.19 17.62
N ASN A 781 12.76 -7.59 17.59
CA ASN A 781 12.30 -8.75 16.81
C ASN A 781 12.51 -8.64 15.28
N HIS A 782 12.55 -7.45 14.69
CA HIS A 782 12.72 -7.23 13.25
C HIS A 782 14.18 -7.25 12.77
N TYR A 783 15.13 -7.17 13.71
CA TYR A 783 16.58 -7.19 13.47
C TYR A 783 17.23 -8.53 13.83
N LYS A 784 16.47 -9.42 14.49
CA LYS A 784 16.87 -10.81 14.72
C LYS A 784 17.10 -11.55 13.39
N PRO A 785 18.16 -12.37 13.29
CA PRO A 785 18.33 -13.30 12.17
C PRO A 785 17.11 -14.22 11.99
N SER A 786 16.88 -14.69 10.77
CA SER A 786 15.73 -15.56 10.43
C SER A 786 15.70 -16.85 11.25
N TRP A 787 16.86 -17.43 11.55
CA TRP A 787 16.99 -18.61 12.41
C TRP A 787 16.61 -18.37 13.87
N PHE A 788 16.64 -17.10 14.33
CA PHE A 788 16.24 -16.72 15.69
C PHE A 788 14.71 -16.64 15.85
N GLN A 789 13.96 -16.57 14.75
CA GLN A 789 12.49 -16.57 14.76
C GLN A 789 11.89 -17.98 14.95
N THR A 790 12.72 -19.03 14.96
CA THR A 790 12.30 -20.44 14.98
C THR A 790 12.29 -21.08 16.39
N PHE A 791 12.59 -20.33 17.45
CA PHE A 791 12.64 -20.80 18.85
C PHE A 791 11.47 -20.26 19.71
#